data_AF-A0A9D4TQK2-F1
#
_entry.id   AF-A0A9D4TQK2-F1
#
_cell.length_a   1.000
_cell.length_b   1.000
_cell.length_c   1.000
_cell.angle_alpha   90.00
_cell.angle_beta   90.00
_cell.angle_gamma   90.00
#
_symmetry.space_group_name_H-M   'P 1'
#
loop_
_entity.id
_entity.type
_entity.pdbx_description
1 polymer ?
#
loop_
_entity_poly.entity_id
_entity_poly.type
_entity_poly.pdbx_seq_one_letter_code
_entity_poly.pdbx_strand_id
1 'polypeptide(L)'
;MSCRSQRPFSHLQGAAAGPRLGWRQPSPHRRLLPLEVRRSFTLPHTLPDGAAGAVHPGYVTDTVPSDPAPAAAAPRRQRPQQELPPLVDSLLSSPSLERPEGTDPKQLLRVMEAFWAAMKDGKAVPAPSVVKRQPGTRLPSAPQYDVAVAGGTLGILLATALQARGHRVAVIERRRLEGRLQEWNIGRGELGRLVACGVLTQQEVDACVTSQFGPVRVAFKGSPSLDCGPDVLNCGVSPRLLIETLRRKFLEAGGELLEETAFKSAAVLDDGVHVELLPGRQAAPGMQPGDVNRPMAMAAASAAAAAGRPGTGSSSSSTSTSSSRSSSGGHSPHSPRRSITARLLVDCMGHYSPIAKQLRGGQRPDGVVLVVGGAWLGFSPERNTAADLLHTFTDSADDQQLFWEAFPAAGGQARTLYMFQYSDAHPSRPSFTQLLDTYLRLLPQYQGVPLEQLQPQRILMGGFPCYESGPLQPGWDRVLQVGDAAGAQSPLSFGGFGSLVRHMPRLVAGVSEALQEERLARRDLAWLAPYQPSLSTAFLLQRAMAPRPGQVVKAPASKTSSTPKSASKQAVTQHAAGSSGGPAAPSSQGAGEGRGWLPANHVNRLLRTNFSVLRLLGEGAMRPFLQDTLRFWPLAATMLGMLLRDPICICRVLVQLGPLLLLRWTGHFLALAAYTLGHTLLSPLRPLLGARSWRFRRLLDALEWGSGAS
;
A
#
# COMPACT_ATOMS: atom_id res chain seq x y z
N MET A 1 -52.68 -20.47 -5.19
CA MET A 1 -53.82 -20.82 -4.32
C MET A 1 -53.73 -19.95 -3.06
N SER A 2 -54.80 -19.17 -2.79
CA SER A 2 -55.18 -18.39 -1.58
C SER A 2 -54.09 -17.59 -0.82
N CYS A 3 -54.07 -16.24 -0.70
CA CYS A 3 -55.08 -15.19 -0.43
C CYS A 3 -55.64 -15.14 1.02
N ARG A 4 -55.29 -14.06 1.76
CA ARG A 4 -56.04 -13.25 2.78
C ARG A 4 -55.01 -12.51 3.68
N SER A 5 -54.88 -11.17 3.68
CA SER A 5 -55.71 -10.09 4.30
C SER A 5 -55.92 -10.33 5.81
N GLN A 6 -55.79 -9.37 6.76
CA GLN A 6 -56.08 -7.93 6.84
C GLN A 6 -55.25 -7.24 7.96
N ARG A 7 -55.17 -5.90 7.95
CA ARG A 7 -54.74 -5.00 9.05
C ARG A 7 -55.89 -4.75 10.07
N PRO A 8 -55.85 -3.72 10.94
CA PRO A 8 -55.19 -3.60 12.25
C PRO A 8 -56.21 -3.36 13.40
N PHE A 9 -55.78 -3.33 14.66
CA PHE A 9 -56.59 -2.79 15.76
C PHE A 9 -55.78 -1.85 16.66
N SER A 10 -56.47 -0.82 17.14
CA SER A 10 -55.97 0.36 17.84
C SER A 10 -56.56 0.45 19.26
N HIS A 11 -55.87 1.25 20.08
CA HIS A 11 -56.29 1.94 21.32
C HIS A 11 -56.45 1.18 22.66
N LEU A 12 -55.69 1.66 23.66
CA LEU A 12 -56.10 2.09 25.02
C LEU A 12 -54.85 2.70 25.70
N GLN A 13 -54.64 4.02 25.70
CA GLN A 13 -55.03 5.00 26.74
C GLN A 13 -54.94 4.50 28.19
N GLY A 14 -54.03 5.13 28.96
CA GLY A 14 -53.96 5.09 30.42
C GLY A 14 -53.06 6.24 30.90
N ALA A 15 -53.69 7.30 31.41
CA ALA A 15 -53.08 8.54 31.86
C ALA A 15 -52.47 8.43 33.27
N ALA A 16 -51.44 9.23 33.56
CA ALA A 16 -51.20 9.76 34.90
C ALA A 16 -50.43 11.09 34.79
N ALA A 17 -50.95 12.08 35.51
CA ALA A 17 -50.59 13.49 35.43
C ALA A 17 -49.75 13.96 36.63
N GLY A 18 -48.80 14.86 36.36
CA GLY A 18 -48.33 15.93 37.26
C GLY A 18 -47.21 15.62 38.27
N PRO A 19 -46.48 16.63 38.78
CA PRO A 19 -46.73 18.07 38.66
C PRO A 19 -45.62 18.87 37.94
N ARG A 20 -46.05 20.04 37.46
CA ARG A 20 -45.22 21.13 36.91
C ARG A 20 -44.52 21.86 38.06
N LEU A 21 -43.22 22.10 37.92
CA LEU A 21 -42.54 23.26 38.51
C LEU A 21 -41.85 24.00 37.38
N GLY A 22 -42.36 25.19 37.06
CA GLY A 22 -41.76 26.07 36.06
C GLY A 22 -40.81 27.05 36.74
N TRP A 23 -39.62 27.25 36.17
CA TRP A 23 -38.85 28.48 36.31
C TRP A 23 -38.03 28.75 35.04
N ARG A 24 -38.41 29.85 34.37
CA ARG A 24 -37.63 30.85 33.63
C ARG A 24 -36.63 30.43 32.54
N GLN A 25 -36.94 30.89 31.32
CA GLN A 25 -35.99 31.22 30.25
C GLN A 25 -34.93 32.24 30.70
N PRO A 26 -33.72 32.18 30.13
CA PRO A 26 -33.10 33.40 29.62
C PRO A 26 -32.55 33.26 28.19
N SER A 27 -32.69 34.36 27.47
CA SER A 27 -32.20 34.65 26.11
C SER A 27 -30.65 34.73 26.03
N PRO A 28 -30.07 34.79 24.81
CA PRO A 28 -28.70 34.38 24.52
C PRO A 28 -27.70 35.51 24.72
N HIS A 29 -26.45 35.16 25.06
CA HIS A 29 -25.19 35.80 24.65
C HIS A 29 -24.08 35.44 25.63
N ARG A 30 -23.14 34.56 25.22
CA ARG A 30 -21.73 34.68 25.57
C ARG A 30 -20.91 33.80 24.62
N ARG A 31 -20.16 34.47 23.74
CA ARG A 31 -19.09 33.86 22.95
C ARG A 31 -18.03 33.35 23.93
N LEU A 32 -17.80 32.05 23.96
CA LEU A 32 -16.60 31.47 24.57
C LEU A 32 -15.61 31.21 23.43
N LEU A 33 -14.53 31.99 23.45
CA LEU A 33 -13.35 31.82 22.61
C LEU A 33 -12.65 30.49 22.99
N PRO A 34 -12.21 29.66 22.03
CA PRO A 34 -11.32 28.54 22.34
C PRO A 34 -9.88 29.04 22.47
N LEU A 35 -9.25 28.68 23.60
CA LEU A 35 -7.82 28.82 23.87
C LEU A 35 -7.01 28.04 22.81
N GLU A 36 -6.36 28.76 21.90
CA GLU A 36 -5.28 28.23 21.06
C GLU A 36 -3.99 28.13 21.89
N VAL A 37 -3.52 26.90 22.15
CA VAL A 37 -2.13 26.67 22.58
C VAL A 37 -1.25 26.64 21.33
N ARG A 38 -0.75 27.80 20.92
CA ARG A 38 0.34 27.91 19.93
C ARG A 38 1.68 27.67 20.62
N ARG A 39 2.41 26.63 20.19
CA ARG A 39 3.86 26.53 20.43
C ARG A 39 4.58 27.07 19.20
N SER A 40 5.06 28.30 19.29
CA SER A 40 5.98 28.91 18.33
C SER A 40 7.39 28.86 18.94
N PHE A 41 8.32 28.18 18.28
CA PHE A 41 9.76 28.35 18.52
C PHE A 41 10.35 28.96 17.25
N THR A 42 10.76 30.23 17.34
CA THR A 42 11.54 30.95 16.35
C THR A 42 12.86 31.35 16.99
N LEU A 43 13.98 30.98 16.38
CA LEU A 43 15.30 31.54 16.66
C LEU A 43 15.71 32.48 15.50
N PRO A 44 16.38 33.61 15.78
CA PRO A 44 16.65 34.65 14.81
C PRO A 44 18.04 34.51 14.19
N HIS A 45 18.18 34.82 12.90
CA HIS A 45 19.44 35.33 12.36
C HIS A 45 19.17 36.40 11.30
N THR A 46 19.49 37.62 11.70
CA THR A 46 19.65 38.85 10.90
C THR A 46 20.99 38.86 10.18
N LEU A 47 21.05 39.48 9.00
CA LEU A 47 22.05 40.47 8.52
C LEU A 47 21.66 40.94 7.08
N PRO A 48 22.12 42.12 6.59
CA PRO A 48 21.26 43.13 5.99
C PRO A 48 21.54 43.43 4.50
N ASP A 49 20.61 44.18 3.89
CA ASP A 49 20.68 44.74 2.53
C ASP A 49 21.39 46.10 2.46
N GLY A 50 22.07 46.34 1.32
CA GLY A 50 22.00 47.61 0.59
C GLY A 50 23.31 48.35 0.31
N ALA A 51 23.63 48.56 -0.98
CA ALA A 51 23.87 49.89 -1.59
C ALA A 51 24.30 49.80 -3.07
N ALA A 52 23.84 50.78 -3.85
CA ALA A 52 23.91 50.92 -5.31
C ALA A 52 25.17 51.67 -5.83
N GLY A 53 25.41 51.65 -7.16
CA GLY A 53 26.13 52.74 -7.85
C GLY A 53 26.86 52.45 -9.18
N ALA A 54 26.28 52.95 -10.29
CA ALA A 54 26.89 53.67 -11.43
C ALA A 54 27.96 53.04 -12.38
N VAL A 55 27.51 52.60 -13.57
CA VAL A 55 27.69 53.15 -14.96
C VAL A 55 29.02 53.83 -15.44
N HIS A 56 29.67 53.16 -16.44
CA HIS A 56 30.43 53.58 -17.68
C HIS A 56 31.75 54.42 -17.63
N PRO A 57 32.57 54.51 -18.73
CA PRO A 57 32.74 53.71 -19.99
C PRO A 57 34.23 53.43 -20.40
N GLY A 58 34.50 52.68 -21.48
CA GLY A 58 35.79 52.77 -22.21
C GLY A 58 36.19 51.57 -23.09
N TYR A 59 36.24 51.80 -24.40
CA TYR A 59 36.61 50.91 -25.52
C TYR A 59 38.00 50.22 -25.41
N VAL A 60 38.18 49.06 -26.06
CA VAL A 60 39.03 48.85 -27.28
C VAL A 60 38.87 47.40 -27.77
N THR A 61 38.88 47.26 -29.10
CA THR A 61 38.77 46.08 -29.96
C THR A 61 39.91 45.06 -29.76
N ASP A 62 39.65 43.76 -29.97
CA ASP A 62 40.40 42.97 -30.96
C ASP A 62 39.91 41.51 -31.11
N THR A 63 39.72 41.17 -32.39
CA THR A 63 39.85 39.87 -33.09
C THR A 63 39.61 38.54 -32.36
N VAL A 64 38.65 37.79 -32.91
CA VAL A 64 38.28 36.41 -32.58
C VAL A 64 39.27 35.41 -33.23
N PRO A 65 39.90 34.50 -32.48
CA PRO A 65 40.50 33.30 -33.03
C PRO A 65 39.45 32.19 -33.14
N SER A 66 39.39 31.55 -34.30
CA SER A 66 38.56 30.37 -34.59
C SER A 66 39.02 29.14 -33.77
N ASP A 67 38.08 28.56 -33.02
CA ASP A 67 38.27 27.30 -32.29
C ASP A 67 38.46 26.10 -33.25
N PRO A 68 39.32 25.12 -32.90
CA PRO A 68 39.53 23.93 -33.71
C PRO A 68 38.37 22.95 -33.59
N ALA A 69 38.12 22.21 -34.67
CA ALA A 69 37.05 21.22 -34.80
C ALA A 69 37.07 20.15 -33.69
N PRO A 70 35.90 19.68 -33.22
CA PRO A 70 35.82 18.74 -32.12
C PRO A 70 36.38 17.37 -32.51
N ALA A 71 37.34 16.89 -31.70
CA ALA A 71 37.88 15.54 -31.82
C ALA A 71 36.78 14.49 -31.60
N ALA A 72 36.80 13.45 -32.43
CA ALA A 72 35.85 12.34 -32.42
C ALA A 72 35.71 11.74 -31.01
N ALA A 73 34.47 11.66 -30.51
CA ALA A 73 34.15 11.10 -29.22
C ALA A 73 34.57 9.61 -29.16
N ALA A 74 35.48 9.29 -28.24
CA ALA A 74 35.81 7.92 -27.89
C ALA A 74 34.54 7.14 -27.50
N PRO A 75 34.42 5.86 -27.87
CA PRO A 75 33.25 5.05 -27.54
C PRO A 75 33.03 5.05 -26.03
N ARG A 76 31.83 5.45 -25.59
CA ARG A 76 31.37 5.33 -24.20
C ARG A 76 31.65 3.90 -23.74
N ARG A 77 32.61 3.71 -22.83
CA ARG A 77 32.79 2.44 -22.11
C ARG A 77 31.44 2.09 -21.47
N GLN A 78 30.79 1.06 -22.00
CA GLN A 78 29.61 0.47 -21.36
C GLN A 78 30.03 0.10 -19.93
N ARG A 79 29.28 0.54 -18.92
CA ARG A 79 29.45 0.01 -17.56
C ARG A 79 29.37 -1.51 -17.65
N PRO A 80 30.25 -2.28 -17.00
CA PRO A 80 30.13 -3.73 -16.98
C PRO A 80 28.72 -4.09 -16.52
N GLN A 81 27.97 -4.81 -17.37
CA GLN A 81 26.69 -5.39 -16.96
C GLN A 81 27.00 -6.33 -15.81
N GLN A 82 26.55 -5.96 -14.61
CA GLN A 82 26.68 -6.82 -13.45
C GLN A 82 25.90 -8.10 -13.74
N GLU A 83 26.60 -9.23 -13.88
CA GLU A 83 25.98 -10.52 -14.17
C GLU A 83 25.01 -10.88 -13.03
N LEU A 84 23.79 -11.25 -13.40
CA LEU A 84 22.78 -11.69 -12.45
C LEU A 84 23.16 -13.07 -11.90
N PRO A 85 22.84 -13.39 -10.63
CA PRO A 85 23.01 -14.74 -10.11
C PRO A 85 22.32 -15.78 -11.02
N PRO A 86 22.90 -16.98 -11.22
CA PRO A 86 22.38 -17.95 -12.20
C PRO A 86 20.90 -18.32 -12.02
N LEU A 87 20.46 -18.50 -10.76
CA LEU A 87 19.05 -18.80 -10.46
C LEU A 87 18.12 -17.63 -10.83
N VAL A 88 18.55 -16.40 -10.54
CA VAL A 88 17.79 -15.19 -10.86
C VAL A 88 17.70 -15.00 -12.36
N ASP A 89 18.81 -15.15 -13.08
CA ASP A 89 18.82 -15.01 -14.53
C ASP A 89 17.94 -16.07 -15.22
N SER A 90 18.00 -17.31 -14.73
CA SER A 90 17.15 -18.41 -15.18
C SER A 90 15.67 -18.13 -14.95
N LEU A 91 15.28 -17.68 -13.75
CA LEU A 91 13.89 -17.31 -13.45
C LEU A 91 13.38 -16.19 -14.37
N LEU A 92 14.13 -15.09 -14.48
CA LEU A 92 13.71 -13.91 -15.23
C LEU A 92 13.73 -14.14 -16.75
N SER A 93 14.50 -15.12 -17.22
CA SER A 93 14.55 -15.51 -18.63
C SER A 93 13.59 -16.66 -18.96
N SER A 94 12.89 -17.22 -17.96
CA SER A 94 11.99 -18.37 -18.16
C SER A 94 10.95 -18.10 -19.26
N PRO A 95 10.71 -19.06 -20.17
CA PRO A 95 9.67 -18.96 -21.18
C PRO A 95 8.26 -19.13 -20.58
N SER A 96 8.13 -19.79 -19.42
CA SER A 96 6.83 -20.02 -18.76
C SER A 96 6.29 -18.76 -18.07
N LEU A 97 7.16 -17.77 -17.84
CA LEU A 97 6.82 -16.56 -17.11
C LEU A 97 6.02 -15.64 -18.03
N GLU A 98 4.81 -15.28 -17.59
CA GLU A 98 3.92 -14.39 -18.32
C GLU A 98 4.55 -13.01 -18.52
N ARG A 99 4.48 -12.50 -19.74
CA ARG A 99 5.01 -11.17 -20.11
C ARG A 99 3.89 -10.30 -20.66
N PRO A 100 3.03 -9.72 -19.79
CA PRO A 100 1.99 -8.81 -20.22
C PRO A 100 2.59 -7.71 -21.10
N GLU A 101 2.15 -7.61 -22.36
CA GLU A 101 2.58 -6.59 -23.33
C GLU A 101 4.09 -6.46 -23.54
N GLY A 102 4.81 -7.58 -23.55
CA GLY A 102 6.25 -7.58 -23.81
C GLY A 102 7.08 -7.02 -22.65
N THR A 103 6.49 -6.96 -21.45
CA THR A 103 7.21 -6.58 -20.23
C THR A 103 8.45 -7.45 -20.04
N ASP A 104 9.62 -6.80 -19.93
CA ASP A 104 10.88 -7.46 -19.60
C ASP A 104 11.03 -7.60 -18.07
N PRO A 105 11.03 -8.82 -17.50
CA PRO A 105 11.22 -9.04 -16.07
C PRO A 105 12.57 -8.51 -15.56
N LYS A 106 13.61 -8.45 -16.40
CA LYS A 106 14.91 -7.86 -16.03
C LYS A 106 14.82 -6.34 -15.93
N GLN A 107 14.04 -5.69 -16.79
CA GLN A 107 13.73 -4.26 -16.66
C GLN A 107 12.95 -3.97 -15.36
N LEU A 108 11.98 -4.82 -15.02
CA LEU A 108 11.25 -4.73 -13.76
C LEU A 108 12.18 -4.79 -12.54
N LEU A 109 13.12 -5.74 -12.53
CA LEU A 109 14.12 -5.83 -11.47
C LEU A 109 14.95 -4.53 -11.39
N ARG A 110 15.42 -3.97 -12.52
CA ARG A 110 16.18 -2.71 -12.54
C ARG A 110 15.39 -1.53 -11.96
N VAL A 111 14.10 -1.41 -12.28
CA VAL A 111 13.22 -0.37 -11.73
C VAL A 111 13.10 -0.50 -10.22
N MET A 112 12.91 -1.73 -9.73
CA MET A 112 12.77 -2.00 -8.30
C MET A 112 14.08 -1.80 -7.54
N GLU A 113 15.23 -2.16 -8.13
CA GLU A 113 16.55 -1.88 -7.55
C GLU A 113 16.82 -0.37 -7.46
N ALA A 114 16.52 0.39 -8.52
CA ALA A 114 16.67 1.84 -8.49
C ALA A 114 15.77 2.50 -7.43
N PHE A 115 14.53 2.03 -7.32
CA PHE A 115 13.59 2.48 -6.28
C PHE A 115 14.13 2.20 -4.88
N TRP A 116 14.61 0.98 -4.63
CA TRP A 116 15.10 0.60 -3.32
C TRP A 116 16.40 1.32 -2.96
N ALA A 117 17.33 1.46 -3.92
CA ALA A 117 18.54 2.25 -3.76
C ALA A 117 18.21 3.71 -3.40
N ALA A 118 17.26 4.34 -4.08
CA ALA A 118 16.83 5.70 -3.77
C ALA A 118 16.27 5.83 -2.34
N MET A 119 15.51 4.84 -1.86
CA MET A 119 15.04 4.83 -0.47
C MET A 119 16.18 4.67 0.53
N LYS A 120 17.18 3.82 0.24
CA LYS A 120 18.35 3.60 1.10
C LYS A 120 19.29 4.80 1.17
N ASP A 121 19.53 5.45 0.05
CA ASP A 121 20.36 6.66 -0.04
C ASP A 121 19.77 7.82 0.78
N GLY A 122 18.45 7.80 1.00
CA GLY A 122 17.77 8.75 1.85
C GLY A 122 17.74 10.19 1.31
N LYS A 123 18.25 10.44 0.10
CA LYS A 123 18.16 11.77 -0.51
C LYS A 123 16.69 12.16 -0.61
N ALA A 124 16.33 13.30 -0.02
CA ALA A 124 14.98 13.80 -0.08
C ALA A 124 14.62 14.06 -1.55
N VAL A 125 13.75 13.21 -2.10
CA VAL A 125 13.17 13.48 -3.41
C VAL A 125 12.19 14.63 -3.21
N PRO A 126 12.33 15.77 -3.92
CA PRO A 126 11.41 16.87 -3.79
C PRO A 126 9.97 16.40 -3.99
N ALA A 127 9.09 16.73 -3.04
CA ALA A 127 7.70 16.37 -3.15
C ALA A 127 7.09 17.04 -4.40
N PRO A 128 6.28 16.32 -5.19
CA PRO A 128 5.62 16.93 -6.33
C PRO A 128 4.62 18.00 -5.85
N SER A 129 4.36 19.01 -6.66
CA SER A 129 3.33 20.03 -6.40
C SER A 129 2.19 19.90 -7.41
N VAL A 130 1.32 18.92 -7.20
CA VAL A 130 0.21 18.56 -8.11
C VAL A 130 -1.15 19.10 -7.69
N VAL A 131 -1.39 19.38 -6.41
CA VAL A 131 -2.62 20.04 -5.91
C VAL A 131 -2.29 21.46 -5.50
N LYS A 132 -3.01 22.43 -6.07
CA LYS A 132 -2.85 23.86 -5.76
C LYS A 132 -4.20 24.46 -5.35
N ARG A 133 -4.18 25.36 -4.37
CA ARG A 133 -5.37 26.14 -3.98
C ARG A 133 -5.44 27.43 -4.75
N GLN A 134 -6.62 27.80 -5.20
CA GLN A 134 -6.91 29.07 -5.86
C GLN A 134 -8.10 29.76 -5.15
N PRO A 135 -7.87 30.28 -3.93
CA PRO A 135 -8.94 30.88 -3.14
C PRO A 135 -9.55 32.09 -3.86
N GLY A 136 -10.86 32.28 -3.73
CA GLY A 136 -11.59 33.37 -4.40
C GLY A 136 -11.80 33.14 -5.90
N THR A 137 -11.37 31.98 -6.42
CA THR A 137 -11.64 31.55 -7.80
C THR A 137 -12.74 30.51 -7.79
N ARG A 138 -13.64 30.58 -8.77
CA ARG A 138 -14.75 29.64 -8.98
C ARG A 138 -14.61 28.93 -10.31
N LEU A 139 -15.28 27.79 -10.44
CA LEU A 139 -15.39 27.09 -11.71
C LEU A 139 -16.14 27.96 -12.73
N PRO A 140 -15.76 27.88 -14.04
CA PRO A 140 -16.40 28.67 -15.08
C PRO A 140 -17.85 28.22 -15.37
N SER A 141 -18.20 27.00 -14.98
CA SER A 141 -19.53 26.41 -15.14
C SER A 141 -19.77 25.38 -14.04
N ALA A 142 -21.02 24.90 -13.92
CA ALA A 142 -21.36 23.86 -12.97
C ALA A 142 -20.45 22.62 -13.14
N PRO A 143 -20.01 21.98 -12.03
CA PRO A 143 -19.18 20.79 -12.10
C PRO A 143 -19.80 19.69 -12.98
N GLN A 144 -18.97 19.11 -13.87
CA GLN A 144 -19.37 18.01 -14.73
C GLN A 144 -19.75 16.77 -13.91
N TYR A 145 -19.01 16.53 -12.82
CA TYR A 145 -19.20 15.39 -11.92
C TYR A 145 -19.40 15.84 -10.48
N ASP A 146 -20.08 15.03 -9.70
CA ASP A 146 -20.08 15.18 -8.25
C ASP A 146 -18.76 14.64 -7.68
N VAL A 147 -18.27 13.53 -8.24
CA VAL A 147 -17.02 12.89 -7.80
C VAL A 147 -16.14 12.51 -8.98
N ALA A 148 -14.87 12.90 -8.92
CA ALA A 148 -13.82 12.33 -9.77
C ALA A 148 -12.96 11.39 -8.92
N VAL A 149 -12.83 10.13 -9.31
CA VAL A 149 -12.00 9.12 -8.63
C VAL A 149 -10.73 8.90 -9.45
N ALA A 150 -9.57 9.29 -8.92
CA ALA A 150 -8.28 9.04 -9.56
C ALA A 150 -7.70 7.70 -9.09
N GLY A 151 -7.50 6.76 -10.02
CA GLY A 151 -7.08 5.38 -9.75
C GLY A 151 -8.28 4.43 -9.72
N GLY A 152 -8.41 3.59 -10.74
CA GLY A 152 -9.59 2.77 -10.97
C GLY A 152 -9.55 1.38 -10.33
N THR A 153 -8.38 0.75 -10.16
CA THR A 153 -8.29 -0.67 -9.74
C THR A 153 -9.11 -1.00 -8.49
N LEU A 154 -8.90 -0.26 -7.39
CA LEU A 154 -9.74 -0.36 -6.19
C LEU A 154 -10.76 0.79 -6.10
N GLY A 155 -10.50 1.92 -6.77
CA GLY A 155 -11.40 3.07 -6.76
C GLY A 155 -12.76 2.77 -7.42
N ILE A 156 -12.82 1.83 -8.36
CA ILE A 156 -14.08 1.42 -9.01
C ILE A 156 -15.10 0.89 -8.00
N LEU A 157 -14.68 0.25 -6.90
CA LEU A 157 -15.60 -0.22 -5.87
C LEU A 157 -16.39 0.94 -5.25
N LEU A 158 -15.69 2.01 -4.86
CA LEU A 158 -16.30 3.21 -4.30
C LEU A 158 -17.08 3.98 -5.37
N ALA A 159 -16.54 4.08 -6.59
CA ALA A 159 -17.18 4.77 -7.70
C ALA A 159 -18.52 4.14 -8.06
N THR A 160 -18.59 2.81 -8.21
CA THR A 160 -19.83 2.07 -8.48
C THR A 160 -20.85 2.28 -7.35
N ALA A 161 -20.42 2.23 -6.09
CA ALA A 161 -21.30 2.43 -4.94
C ALA A 161 -21.91 3.84 -4.86
N LEU A 162 -21.13 4.86 -5.25
CA LEU A 162 -21.58 6.26 -5.30
C LEU A 162 -22.46 6.52 -6.52
N GLN A 163 -22.10 5.98 -7.69
CA GLN A 163 -22.91 6.05 -8.91
C GLN A 163 -24.28 5.41 -8.70
N ALA A 164 -24.34 4.23 -8.06
CA ALA A 164 -25.58 3.56 -7.70
C ALA A 164 -26.45 4.35 -6.70
N ARG A 165 -25.89 5.34 -6.00
CA ARG A 165 -26.60 6.28 -5.11
C ARG A 165 -27.00 7.58 -5.80
N GLY A 166 -26.85 7.67 -7.12
CA GLY A 166 -27.30 8.80 -7.94
C GLY A 166 -26.29 9.95 -8.08
N HIS A 167 -25.05 9.78 -7.63
CA HIS A 167 -24.00 10.78 -7.88
C HIS A 167 -23.45 10.62 -9.30
N ARG A 168 -23.07 11.73 -9.96
CA ARG A 168 -22.36 11.67 -11.24
C ARG A 168 -20.89 11.42 -10.98
N VAL A 169 -20.38 10.26 -11.36
CA VAL A 169 -19.01 9.84 -11.04
C VAL A 169 -18.19 9.63 -12.31
N ALA A 170 -16.96 10.18 -12.32
CA ALA A 170 -15.92 9.85 -13.29
C ALA A 170 -14.79 9.06 -12.63
N VAL A 171 -14.30 8.02 -13.29
CA VAL A 171 -13.08 7.28 -12.88
C VAL A 171 -11.96 7.58 -13.86
N ILE A 172 -10.85 8.11 -13.34
CA ILE A 172 -9.63 8.38 -14.10
C ILE A 172 -8.67 7.21 -13.88
N GLU A 173 -8.34 6.47 -14.93
CA GLU A 173 -7.38 5.38 -14.89
C GLU A 173 -6.31 5.57 -15.97
N ARG A 174 -5.05 5.55 -15.56
CA ARG A 174 -3.90 5.78 -16.44
C ARG A 174 -3.79 4.73 -17.54
N ARG A 175 -4.43 3.58 -17.38
CA ARG A 175 -4.42 2.42 -18.29
C ARG A 175 -5.85 1.99 -18.62
N ARG A 176 -6.00 0.86 -19.31
CA ARG A 176 -7.26 0.11 -19.22
C ARG A 176 -7.50 -0.34 -17.78
N LEU A 177 -8.71 -0.12 -17.29
CA LEU A 177 -9.22 -0.67 -16.05
C LEU A 177 -9.52 -2.15 -16.28
N GLU A 178 -8.53 -2.97 -15.94
CA GLU A 178 -8.61 -4.42 -15.99
C GLU A 178 -8.01 -5.01 -14.71
N GLY A 179 -8.62 -6.08 -14.22
CA GLY A 179 -8.07 -6.84 -13.11
C GLY A 179 -6.84 -7.65 -13.49
N ARG A 180 -6.02 -7.95 -12.50
CA ARG A 180 -4.87 -8.84 -12.64
C ARG A 180 -5.27 -10.31 -12.52
N LEU A 181 -4.45 -11.22 -13.06
CA LEU A 181 -4.62 -12.67 -12.91
C LEU A 181 -4.43 -13.14 -11.47
N GLN A 182 -3.64 -12.43 -10.68
CA GLN A 182 -3.43 -12.74 -9.27
C GLN A 182 -4.70 -12.54 -8.45
N GLU A 183 -5.11 -13.60 -7.76
CA GLU A 183 -6.21 -13.56 -6.79
C GLU A 183 -5.92 -12.61 -5.62
N TRP A 184 -6.96 -11.95 -5.11
CA TRP A 184 -6.94 -11.31 -3.79
C TRP A 184 -7.52 -12.26 -2.77
N ASN A 185 -6.81 -12.48 -1.67
CA ASN A 185 -7.30 -13.30 -0.58
C ASN A 185 -8.09 -12.46 0.43
N ILE A 186 -9.26 -12.95 0.84
CA ILE A 186 -10.16 -12.31 1.81
C ILE A 186 -11.03 -13.37 2.50
N GLY A 187 -11.61 -13.06 3.66
CA GLY A 187 -12.69 -13.87 4.23
C GLY A 187 -13.99 -13.71 3.42
N ARG A 188 -14.75 -14.80 3.27
CA ARG A 188 -16.08 -14.78 2.64
C ARG A 188 -17.04 -13.87 3.40
N GLY A 189 -16.97 -13.83 4.74
CA GLY A 189 -17.79 -12.93 5.55
C GLY A 189 -17.58 -11.45 5.22
N GLU A 190 -16.35 -11.04 4.86
CA GLU A 190 -16.05 -9.65 4.51
C GLU A 190 -16.63 -9.23 3.16
N LEU A 191 -16.73 -10.17 2.20
CA LEU A 191 -17.29 -9.91 0.87
C LEU A 191 -18.77 -9.51 0.91
N GLY A 192 -19.50 -9.90 1.96
CA GLY A 192 -20.89 -9.48 2.19
C GLY A 192 -21.06 -7.96 2.25
N ARG A 193 -19.99 -7.19 2.55
CA ARG A 193 -20.02 -5.72 2.55
C ARG A 193 -20.19 -5.13 1.15
N LEU A 194 -19.69 -5.81 0.12
CA LEU A 194 -19.90 -5.40 -1.28
C LEU A 194 -21.38 -5.49 -1.64
N VAL A 195 -22.05 -6.54 -1.16
CA VAL A 195 -23.49 -6.74 -1.32
C VAL A 195 -24.28 -5.70 -0.54
N ALA A 196 -23.94 -5.49 0.74
CA ALA A 196 -24.58 -4.48 1.58
C ALA A 196 -24.46 -3.05 1.02
N CYS A 197 -23.39 -2.76 0.26
CA CYS A 197 -23.23 -1.47 -0.40
C CYS A 197 -24.00 -1.33 -1.72
N GLY A 198 -24.63 -2.41 -2.21
CA GLY A 198 -25.33 -2.46 -3.50
C GLY A 198 -24.40 -2.56 -4.70
N VAL A 199 -23.14 -2.94 -4.48
CA VAL A 199 -22.09 -2.92 -5.50
C VAL A 199 -22.06 -4.23 -6.29
N LEU A 200 -22.35 -5.35 -5.63
CA LEU A 200 -22.49 -6.68 -6.23
C LEU A 200 -23.70 -7.40 -5.66
N THR A 201 -24.26 -8.35 -6.41
CA THR A 201 -25.19 -9.35 -5.85
C THR A 201 -24.41 -10.50 -5.20
N GLN A 202 -25.10 -11.32 -4.41
CA GLN A 202 -24.47 -12.53 -3.84
C GLN A 202 -23.95 -13.47 -4.94
N GLN A 203 -24.71 -13.63 -6.02
CA GLN A 203 -24.31 -14.46 -7.17
C GLN A 203 -23.05 -13.91 -7.86
N GLU A 204 -22.94 -12.58 -8.00
CA GLU A 204 -21.75 -11.95 -8.57
C GLU A 204 -20.54 -12.11 -7.66
N VAL A 205 -20.71 -12.03 -6.33
CA VAL A 205 -19.65 -12.34 -5.37
C VAL A 205 -19.19 -13.79 -5.53
N ASP A 206 -20.12 -14.75 -5.56
CA ASP A 206 -19.79 -16.17 -5.71
C ASP A 206 -19.07 -16.45 -7.03
N ALA A 207 -19.47 -15.80 -8.12
CA ALA A 207 -18.80 -15.91 -9.42
C ALA A 207 -17.38 -15.31 -9.42
N CYS A 208 -17.10 -14.33 -8.57
CA CYS A 208 -15.76 -13.73 -8.45
C CYS A 208 -14.81 -14.55 -7.57
N VAL A 209 -15.32 -15.44 -6.71
CA VAL A 209 -14.50 -16.33 -5.87
C VAL A 209 -14.07 -17.55 -6.71
N THR A 210 -12.79 -17.58 -7.10
CA THR A 210 -12.23 -18.64 -7.97
C THR A 210 -11.55 -19.77 -7.19
N SER A 211 -11.22 -19.53 -5.92
CA SER A 211 -10.64 -20.55 -5.07
C SER A 211 -11.17 -20.42 -3.63
N GLN A 212 -11.43 -21.57 -3.01
CA GLN A 212 -11.67 -21.67 -1.58
C GLN A 212 -10.85 -22.83 -1.06
N PHE A 213 -10.05 -22.57 -0.03
CA PHE A 213 -9.04 -23.52 0.44
C PHE A 213 -8.99 -23.54 1.96
N GLY A 214 -8.36 -24.57 2.51
CA GLY A 214 -8.27 -24.74 3.94
C GLY A 214 -7.52 -26.01 4.34
N PRO A 215 -6.90 -26.03 5.53
CA PRO A 215 -6.86 -24.94 6.51
C PRO A 215 -5.90 -23.81 6.12
N VAL A 216 -6.11 -22.63 6.69
CA VAL A 216 -5.15 -21.51 6.64
C VAL A 216 -4.32 -21.56 7.92
N ARG A 217 -3.00 -21.47 7.80
CA ARG A 217 -2.07 -21.81 8.88
C ARG A 217 -1.08 -20.70 9.17
N VAL A 218 -0.58 -20.68 10.40
CA VAL A 218 0.68 -20.02 10.75
C VAL A 218 1.65 -21.06 11.29
N ALA A 219 2.94 -20.87 11.02
CA ALA A 219 3.97 -21.78 11.51
C ALA A 219 5.28 -21.03 11.76
N PHE A 220 5.94 -21.37 12.86
CA PHE A 220 7.22 -20.75 13.21
C PHE A 220 8.26 -21.80 13.54
N LYS A 221 9.52 -21.52 13.22
CA LYS A 221 10.63 -22.46 13.42
C LYS A 221 10.64 -22.96 14.87
N GLY A 222 10.63 -24.28 15.04
CA GLY A 222 10.58 -24.91 16.37
C GLY A 222 9.19 -24.88 17.03
N SER A 223 8.11 -24.79 16.25
CA SER A 223 6.73 -25.03 16.71
C SER A 223 5.91 -25.74 15.64
N PRO A 224 4.87 -26.50 16.04
CA PRO A 224 3.91 -27.05 15.08
C PRO A 224 3.11 -25.93 14.39
N SER A 225 2.62 -26.24 13.19
CA SER A 225 1.63 -25.43 12.50
C SER A 225 0.37 -25.24 13.36
N LEU A 226 -0.18 -24.03 13.35
CA LEU A 226 -1.44 -23.68 13.98
C LEU A 226 -2.47 -23.34 12.91
N ASP A 227 -3.66 -23.92 13.03
CA ASP A 227 -4.82 -23.56 12.19
C ASP A 227 -5.40 -22.21 12.66
N CYS A 228 -5.61 -21.30 11.72
CA CYS A 228 -6.19 -19.98 11.92
C CYS A 228 -7.71 -20.02 12.09
N GLY A 229 -8.34 -21.15 11.82
CA GLY A 229 -9.79 -21.31 11.81
C GLY A 229 -10.42 -20.88 10.48
N PRO A 230 -11.76 -20.98 10.38
CA PRO A 230 -12.48 -20.65 9.16
C PRO A 230 -12.50 -19.13 8.91
N ASP A 231 -12.74 -18.76 7.65
CA ASP A 231 -13.01 -17.37 7.21
C ASP A 231 -11.84 -16.38 7.41
N VAL A 232 -10.61 -16.87 7.40
CA VAL A 232 -9.39 -16.05 7.45
C VAL A 232 -8.64 -16.17 6.13
N LEU A 233 -8.79 -15.19 5.24
CA LEU A 233 -8.13 -15.12 3.92
C LEU A 233 -8.24 -16.42 3.08
N ASN A 234 -9.30 -17.19 3.30
CA ASN A 234 -9.47 -18.53 2.75
C ASN A 234 -10.18 -18.56 1.39
N CYS A 235 -10.55 -17.40 0.87
CA CYS A 235 -11.15 -17.25 -0.45
C CYS A 235 -10.24 -16.42 -1.36
N GLY A 236 -9.87 -16.99 -2.51
CA GLY A 236 -9.23 -16.25 -3.59
C GLY A 236 -10.29 -15.64 -4.51
N VAL A 237 -10.31 -14.31 -4.56
CA VAL A 237 -11.19 -13.51 -5.43
C VAL A 237 -10.41 -13.12 -6.67
N SER A 238 -10.95 -13.42 -7.85
CA SER A 238 -10.37 -13.02 -9.13
C SER A 238 -10.57 -11.53 -9.39
N PRO A 239 -9.50 -10.71 -9.42
CA PRO A 239 -9.65 -9.30 -9.75
C PRO A 239 -10.13 -9.09 -11.18
N ARG A 240 -9.83 -10.00 -12.11
CA ARG A 240 -10.33 -9.93 -13.50
C ARG A 240 -11.85 -9.92 -13.52
N LEU A 241 -12.47 -10.93 -12.91
CA LEU A 241 -13.92 -11.08 -12.87
C LEU A 241 -14.56 -9.96 -12.03
N LEU A 242 -13.96 -9.64 -10.89
CA LEU A 242 -14.45 -8.58 -10.01
C LEU A 242 -14.43 -7.21 -10.70
N ILE A 243 -13.29 -6.78 -11.24
CA ILE A 243 -13.15 -5.46 -11.87
C ILE A 243 -13.99 -5.38 -13.13
N GLU A 244 -14.07 -6.44 -13.95
CA GLU A 244 -14.93 -6.45 -15.13
C GLU A 244 -16.41 -6.34 -14.76
N THR A 245 -16.86 -7.07 -13.74
CA THR A 245 -18.23 -6.98 -13.25
C THR A 245 -18.54 -5.57 -12.74
N LEU A 246 -17.64 -4.97 -11.96
CA LEU A 246 -17.79 -3.61 -11.44
C LEU A 246 -17.77 -2.56 -12.54
N ARG A 247 -16.88 -2.71 -13.54
CA ARG A 247 -16.79 -1.87 -14.73
C ARG A 247 -18.12 -1.86 -15.48
N ARG A 248 -18.66 -3.05 -15.79
CA ARG A 248 -19.96 -3.18 -16.48
C ARG A 248 -21.06 -2.46 -15.70
N LYS A 249 -21.22 -2.77 -14.41
CA LYS A 249 -22.25 -2.15 -13.55
C LYS A 249 -22.10 -0.64 -13.45
N PHE A 250 -20.87 -0.14 -13.36
CA PHE A 250 -20.58 1.29 -13.31
C PHE A 250 -21.03 2.00 -14.59
N LEU A 251 -20.70 1.44 -15.75
CA LEU A 251 -21.07 1.98 -17.06
C LEU A 251 -22.58 1.89 -17.30
N GLU A 252 -23.21 0.75 -16.96
CA GLU A 252 -24.67 0.57 -17.04
C GLU A 252 -25.44 1.57 -16.15
N ALA A 253 -24.86 1.94 -15.00
CA ALA A 253 -25.40 2.97 -14.12
C ALA A 253 -25.10 4.41 -14.58
N GLY A 254 -24.48 4.60 -15.75
CA GLY A 254 -24.17 5.90 -16.33
C GLY A 254 -22.89 6.57 -15.81
N GLY A 255 -22.03 5.83 -15.12
CA GLY A 255 -20.71 6.31 -14.71
C GLY A 255 -19.77 6.47 -15.90
N GLU A 256 -18.86 7.45 -15.84
CA GLU A 256 -17.90 7.71 -16.93
C GLU A 256 -16.51 7.17 -16.59
N LEU A 257 -15.95 6.34 -17.48
CA LEU A 257 -14.62 5.76 -17.31
C LEU A 257 -13.65 6.39 -18.30
N LEU A 258 -12.68 7.13 -17.78
CA LEU A 258 -11.59 7.76 -18.53
C LEU A 258 -10.34 6.86 -18.45
N GLU A 259 -10.32 5.84 -19.30
CA GLU A 259 -9.17 4.94 -19.44
C GLU A 259 -8.03 5.59 -20.22
N GLU A 260 -6.84 5.01 -20.09
CA GLU A 260 -5.62 5.52 -20.73
C GLU A 260 -5.41 7.03 -20.49
N THR A 261 -5.87 7.52 -19.34
CA THR A 261 -5.94 8.93 -18.97
C THR A 261 -5.42 9.07 -17.56
N ALA A 262 -4.33 9.78 -17.36
CA ALA A 262 -3.74 9.95 -16.04
C ALA A 262 -4.07 11.30 -15.44
N PHE A 263 -4.20 11.30 -14.10
CA PHE A 263 -4.16 12.51 -13.30
C PHE A 263 -2.82 13.23 -13.48
N LYS A 264 -2.87 14.52 -13.83
CA LYS A 264 -1.70 15.39 -13.91
C LYS A 264 -1.61 16.32 -12.70
N SER A 265 -2.66 17.09 -12.47
CA SER A 265 -2.74 18.09 -11.41
C SER A 265 -4.20 18.41 -11.06
N ALA A 266 -4.41 19.06 -9.92
CA ALA A 266 -5.71 19.62 -9.55
C ALA A 266 -5.55 21.05 -9.02
N ALA A 267 -6.45 21.93 -9.45
CA ALA A 267 -6.72 23.19 -8.79
C ALA A 267 -7.95 23.03 -7.90
N VAL A 268 -7.85 23.41 -6.63
CA VAL A 268 -8.96 23.47 -5.67
C VAL A 268 -9.50 24.89 -5.67
N LEU A 269 -10.75 25.03 -6.09
CA LEU A 269 -11.51 26.27 -6.20
C LEU A 269 -12.60 26.29 -5.11
N ASP A 270 -13.26 27.44 -4.92
CA ASP A 270 -14.25 27.62 -3.84
C ASP A 270 -15.46 26.67 -4.00
N ASP A 271 -15.89 26.43 -5.24
CA ASP A 271 -17.08 25.65 -5.59
C ASP A 271 -16.79 24.31 -6.29
N GLY A 272 -15.52 23.92 -6.45
CA GLY A 272 -15.16 22.63 -7.03
C GLY A 272 -13.66 22.40 -7.19
N VAL A 273 -13.33 21.37 -7.96
CA VAL A 273 -11.96 21.03 -8.34
C VAL A 273 -11.87 20.96 -9.86
N HIS A 274 -10.85 21.61 -10.42
CA HIS A 274 -10.48 21.47 -11.82
C HIS A 274 -9.30 20.49 -11.91
N VAL A 275 -9.53 19.35 -12.56
CA VAL A 275 -8.55 18.27 -12.68
C VAL A 275 -7.95 18.32 -14.07
N GLU A 276 -6.64 18.53 -14.16
CA GLU A 276 -5.89 18.39 -15.40
C GLU A 276 -5.55 16.94 -15.65
N LEU A 277 -5.71 16.54 -16.91
CA LEU A 277 -5.48 15.18 -17.38
C LEU A 277 -4.38 15.19 -18.43
N LEU A 278 -3.74 14.04 -18.59
CA LEU A 278 -2.80 13.80 -19.68
C LEU A 278 -2.97 12.37 -20.21
N PRO A 279 -2.60 12.11 -21.47
CA PRO A 279 -2.62 10.75 -22.01
C PRO A 279 -1.80 9.82 -21.11
N GLY A 280 -2.34 8.64 -20.80
CA GLY A 280 -1.75 7.69 -19.86
C GLY A 280 -0.30 7.30 -20.22
N ARG A 281 0.01 7.26 -21.52
CA ARG A 281 1.36 7.04 -22.09
C ARG A 281 2.37 8.14 -21.73
N GLN A 282 1.90 9.37 -21.49
CA GLN A 282 2.72 10.54 -21.17
C GLN A 282 2.92 10.74 -19.66
N ALA A 283 2.19 10.03 -18.81
CA ALA A 283 2.23 10.20 -17.35
C ALA A 283 3.56 9.80 -16.70
N ALA A 284 4.28 8.88 -17.35
CA ALA A 284 5.65 8.51 -17.07
C ALA A 284 6.13 7.62 -18.24
N PRO A 285 7.12 8.02 -19.04
CA PRO A 285 7.67 7.14 -20.07
C PRO A 285 8.45 6.01 -19.40
N GLY A 286 7.79 4.86 -19.19
CA GLY A 286 8.41 3.64 -18.66
C GLY A 286 7.73 3.07 -17.39
N MET A 287 8.20 1.89 -17.00
CA MET A 287 7.69 1.14 -15.85
C MET A 287 8.05 1.82 -14.51
N GLN A 288 7.08 1.89 -13.60
CA GLN A 288 7.21 2.46 -12.26
C GLN A 288 7.13 1.39 -11.16
N PRO A 289 7.62 1.65 -9.94
CA PRO A 289 7.47 0.73 -8.80
C PRO A 289 6.01 0.38 -8.44
N GLY A 290 5.04 1.22 -8.82
CA GLY A 290 3.61 0.93 -8.66
C GLY A 290 3.03 -0.03 -9.69
N ASP A 291 3.81 -0.39 -10.71
CA ASP A 291 3.35 -1.13 -11.89
C ASP A 291 3.63 -2.63 -11.77
N VAL A 292 4.42 -3.04 -10.78
CA VAL A 292 4.97 -4.39 -10.54
C VAL A 292 3.95 -5.51 -10.32
N ASN A 293 2.66 -5.19 -10.42
CA ASN A 293 1.55 -6.04 -9.99
C ASN A 293 0.30 -5.95 -10.88
N ARG A 294 0.36 -5.23 -12.01
CA ARG A 294 -0.79 -5.02 -12.88
C ARG A 294 -0.49 -5.55 -14.28
N PRO A 295 -1.45 -6.18 -14.98
CA PRO A 295 -1.30 -6.40 -16.41
C PRO A 295 -1.00 -5.03 -17.03
N MET A 296 0.14 -4.96 -17.72
CA MET A 296 0.42 -3.84 -18.60
C MET A 296 -0.62 -3.98 -19.72
N ALA A 297 -1.66 -3.17 -19.62
CA ALA A 297 -2.70 -2.74 -20.56
C ALA A 297 -2.38 -1.43 -21.32
N MET A 298 -1.64 -1.44 -22.42
CA MET A 298 -1.34 -0.45 -23.44
C MET A 298 -1.48 -1.18 -24.77
N ALA A 299 -2.65 -1.10 -25.40
CA ALA A 299 -2.83 -1.66 -26.74
C ALA A 299 -1.80 -0.99 -27.69
N ALA A 300 -0.73 -1.72 -28.02
CA ALA A 300 0.06 -1.43 -29.19
C ALA A 300 -0.82 -1.80 -30.38
N ALA A 301 -1.14 -0.81 -31.20
CA ALA A 301 -1.73 -1.03 -32.51
C ALA A 301 -0.82 -1.98 -33.30
N SER A 302 -1.20 -3.24 -33.41
CA SER A 302 -0.64 -4.19 -34.40
C SER A 302 -1.70 -4.60 -35.43
N ALA A 303 -2.61 -3.69 -35.77
CA ALA A 303 -3.42 -3.79 -36.98
C ALA A 303 -2.64 -3.20 -38.17
N ALA A 304 -1.45 -3.73 -38.46
CA ALA A 304 -0.67 -3.44 -39.67
C ALA A 304 0.47 -4.46 -39.88
N ALA A 305 0.19 -5.75 -39.75
CA ALA A 305 1.12 -6.81 -40.16
C ALA A 305 0.40 -8.13 -40.49
N ALA A 306 -0.77 -8.05 -41.11
CA ALA A 306 -1.48 -9.20 -41.66
C ALA A 306 -2.31 -8.78 -42.88
N ALA A 307 -1.64 -8.22 -43.89
CA ALA A 307 -2.19 -8.12 -45.24
C ALA A 307 -1.03 -8.13 -46.25
N GLY A 308 -0.92 -9.25 -46.97
CA GLY A 308 -0.51 -9.37 -48.37
C GLY A 308 0.67 -8.56 -48.92
N ARG A 309 1.68 -9.31 -49.37
CA ARG A 309 2.71 -8.91 -50.36
C ARG A 309 2.16 -8.10 -51.55
N PRO A 310 3.00 -7.26 -52.20
CA PRO A 310 2.59 -6.41 -53.30
C PRO A 310 2.44 -7.20 -54.60
N GLY A 311 1.29 -7.04 -55.26
CA GLY A 311 1.02 -7.49 -56.62
C GLY A 311 0.73 -6.28 -57.50
N THR A 312 1.52 -6.15 -58.56
CA THR A 312 1.49 -5.15 -59.63
C THR A 312 0.13 -5.05 -60.33
N GLY A 313 -0.30 -3.83 -60.66
CA GLY A 313 -1.46 -3.61 -61.54
C GLY A 313 -1.85 -2.15 -61.69
N SER A 314 -2.08 -1.72 -62.92
CA SER A 314 -2.11 -0.36 -63.44
C SER A 314 -3.44 0.41 -63.28
N SER A 315 -3.31 1.75 -63.26
CA SER A 315 -4.19 2.77 -63.90
C SER A 315 -5.72 2.69 -63.76
N SER A 316 -6.32 3.73 -63.18
CA SER A 316 -7.04 4.78 -63.95
C SER A 316 -7.94 5.67 -63.06
N SER A 317 -8.09 6.90 -63.52
CA SER A 317 -8.85 8.03 -63.00
C SER A 317 -10.37 7.83 -63.00
N SER A 318 -11.09 8.42 -62.03
CA SER A 318 -12.33 9.16 -62.32
C SER A 318 -12.74 10.09 -61.16
N THR A 319 -13.32 11.22 -61.57
CA THR A 319 -13.69 12.40 -60.81
C THR A 319 -15.22 12.42 -60.57
N SER A 320 -15.66 13.11 -59.51
CA SER A 320 -17.04 13.59 -59.23
C SER A 320 -18.08 12.50 -58.86
N THR A 321 -19.08 12.69 -57.99
CA THR A 321 -19.85 13.90 -57.64
C THR A 321 -20.57 13.68 -56.30
N SER A 322 -20.88 14.79 -55.64
CA SER A 322 -21.71 14.94 -54.44
C SER A 322 -23.06 14.21 -54.47
N SER A 323 -23.43 13.59 -53.34
CA SER A 323 -24.84 13.55 -52.91
C SER A 323 -24.93 13.52 -51.39
N SER A 324 -25.71 14.48 -50.89
CA SER A 324 -26.07 14.69 -49.50
C SER A 324 -26.99 13.59 -49.00
N ARG A 325 -26.61 12.91 -47.92
CA ARG A 325 -27.55 12.21 -47.03
C ARG A 325 -27.14 12.44 -45.58
N SER A 326 -28.04 13.10 -44.87
CA SER A 326 -28.10 13.15 -43.42
C SER A 326 -28.28 11.74 -42.86
N SER A 327 -27.28 11.25 -42.13
CA SER A 327 -27.44 10.11 -41.23
C SER A 327 -26.85 10.46 -39.86
N SER A 328 -27.74 10.40 -38.89
CA SER A 328 -27.55 10.49 -37.46
C SER A 328 -26.53 9.46 -36.93
N GLY A 329 -25.71 9.88 -35.97
CA GLY A 329 -25.23 9.01 -34.89
C GLY A 329 -23.96 8.20 -35.15
N GLY A 330 -22.94 8.77 -35.80
CA GLY A 330 -21.60 8.20 -35.80
C GLY A 330 -20.78 8.70 -34.60
N HIS A 331 -20.43 7.81 -33.68
CA HIS A 331 -19.44 8.07 -32.62
C HIS A 331 -18.10 8.43 -33.28
N SER A 332 -17.78 9.71 -33.33
CA SER A 332 -16.42 10.16 -33.66
C SER A 332 -15.46 9.76 -32.54
N PRO A 333 -14.20 9.39 -32.84
CA PRO A 333 -13.19 9.18 -31.81
C PRO A 333 -12.95 10.52 -31.12
N HIS A 334 -13.55 10.72 -29.95
CA HIS A 334 -13.43 11.95 -29.18
C HIS A 334 -11.95 12.25 -28.93
N SER A 335 -11.51 13.46 -29.25
CA SER A 335 -10.20 13.94 -28.84
C SER A 335 -10.04 13.76 -27.33
N PRO A 336 -8.86 13.32 -26.85
CA PRO A 336 -8.67 13.00 -25.43
C PRO A 336 -8.97 14.24 -24.58
N ARG A 337 -9.89 14.09 -23.61
CA ARG A 337 -10.24 15.17 -22.68
C ARG A 337 -8.99 15.61 -21.92
N ARG A 338 -8.67 16.90 -21.97
CA ARG A 338 -7.49 17.49 -21.31
C ARG A 338 -7.76 17.91 -19.86
N SER A 339 -9.02 18.08 -19.49
CA SER A 339 -9.43 18.37 -18.11
C SER A 339 -10.88 17.98 -17.86
N ILE A 340 -11.22 17.86 -16.57
CA ILE A 340 -12.60 17.70 -16.08
C ILE A 340 -12.82 18.56 -14.83
N THR A 341 -14.08 18.80 -14.48
CA THR A 341 -14.45 19.50 -13.23
C THR A 341 -15.32 18.61 -12.35
N ALA A 342 -15.07 18.63 -11.04
CA ALA A 342 -15.86 17.87 -10.07
C ALA A 342 -16.11 18.65 -8.77
N ARG A 343 -17.07 18.22 -7.95
CA ARG A 343 -17.25 18.78 -6.59
C ARG A 343 -16.24 18.22 -5.60
N LEU A 344 -15.85 16.95 -5.75
CA LEU A 344 -14.90 16.22 -4.93
C LEU A 344 -13.94 15.39 -5.80
N LEU A 345 -12.63 15.47 -5.52
CA LEU A 345 -11.61 14.55 -6.03
C LEU A 345 -11.29 13.50 -4.97
N VAL A 346 -11.43 12.23 -5.32
CA VAL A 346 -11.02 11.10 -4.48
C VAL A 346 -9.73 10.50 -5.04
N ASP A 347 -8.68 10.51 -4.24
CA ASP A 347 -7.39 9.91 -4.56
C ASP A 347 -7.36 8.43 -4.13
N CYS A 348 -7.44 7.55 -5.13
CA CYS A 348 -7.35 6.10 -5.05
C CYS A 348 -6.14 5.56 -5.85
N MET A 349 -5.11 6.38 -6.11
CA MET A 349 -3.97 6.01 -6.96
C MET A 349 -2.95 5.08 -6.27
N GLY A 350 -3.17 4.79 -4.99
CA GLY A 350 -2.39 3.88 -4.17
C GLY A 350 -1.10 4.48 -3.59
N HIS A 351 -0.18 3.63 -3.11
CA HIS A 351 1.05 4.03 -2.40
C HIS A 351 1.91 5.09 -3.11
N TYR A 352 1.85 5.12 -4.44
CA TYR A 352 2.69 6.00 -5.26
C TYR A 352 1.96 7.26 -5.74
N SER A 353 0.77 7.54 -5.20
CA SER A 353 -0.03 8.72 -5.50
C SER A 353 0.82 10.01 -5.41
N PRO A 354 0.83 10.86 -6.46
CA PRO A 354 1.52 12.14 -6.40
C PRO A 354 0.85 13.09 -5.38
N ILE A 355 -0.45 12.97 -5.14
CA ILE A 355 -1.18 13.77 -4.14
C ILE A 355 -0.73 13.36 -2.73
N ALA A 356 -0.68 12.06 -2.44
CA ALA A 356 -0.18 11.56 -1.16
C ALA A 356 1.29 11.91 -0.92
N LYS A 357 2.14 11.84 -1.97
CA LYS A 357 3.55 12.27 -1.90
C LYS A 357 3.67 13.77 -1.59
N GLN A 358 2.84 14.61 -2.21
CA GLN A 358 2.79 16.04 -1.89
C GLN A 358 2.40 16.29 -0.44
N LEU A 359 1.35 15.61 0.06
CA LEU A 359 0.90 15.72 1.46
C LEU A 359 1.99 15.35 2.47
N ARG A 360 2.78 14.32 2.14
CA ARG A 360 3.88 13.86 2.98
C ARG A 360 5.11 14.76 2.92
N GLY A 361 5.21 15.68 1.96
CA GLY A 361 6.30 16.67 1.89
C GLY A 361 7.70 16.04 1.85
N GLY A 362 7.84 14.85 1.26
CA GLY A 362 9.13 14.12 1.23
C GLY A 362 9.48 13.38 2.53
N GLN A 363 8.54 13.26 3.48
CA GLN A 363 8.69 12.41 4.66
C GLN A 363 9.11 11.00 4.25
N ARG A 364 10.18 10.50 4.87
CA ARG A 364 10.61 9.11 4.66
C ARG A 364 9.59 8.15 5.30
N PRO A 365 9.31 7.00 4.67
CA PRO A 365 8.58 5.92 5.33
C PRO A 365 9.29 5.54 6.63
N ASP A 366 8.52 5.32 7.69
CA ASP A 366 9.08 4.86 8.96
C ASP A 366 9.67 3.45 8.79
N GLY A 367 9.07 2.63 7.92
CA GLY A 367 9.53 1.30 7.52
C GLY A 367 9.09 0.92 6.12
N VAL A 368 9.58 -0.21 5.64
CA VAL A 368 9.28 -0.75 4.32
C VAL A 368 9.16 -2.26 4.42
N VAL A 369 8.15 -2.83 3.78
CA VAL A 369 8.12 -4.28 3.53
C VAL A 369 8.63 -4.57 2.15
N LEU A 370 9.65 -5.41 2.09
CA LEU A 370 10.19 -5.92 0.84
C LEU A 370 9.62 -7.31 0.62
N VAL A 371 9.05 -7.54 -0.55
CA VAL A 371 8.51 -8.84 -0.96
C VAL A 371 9.12 -9.26 -2.30
N VAL A 372 9.44 -10.53 -2.40
CA VAL A 372 9.74 -11.22 -3.65
C VAL A 372 8.94 -12.52 -3.72
N GLY A 373 8.66 -12.99 -4.92
CA GLY A 373 7.99 -14.29 -5.10
C GLY A 373 7.15 -14.30 -6.37
N GLY A 374 6.09 -15.09 -6.40
CA GLY A 374 5.38 -15.32 -7.65
C GLY A 374 4.22 -16.30 -7.59
N ALA A 375 3.66 -16.59 -8.75
CA ALA A 375 2.75 -17.72 -8.95
C ALA A 375 3.50 -18.83 -9.70
N TRP A 376 3.30 -20.06 -9.26
CA TRP A 376 4.04 -21.23 -9.71
C TRP A 376 3.09 -22.39 -9.99
N LEU A 377 3.35 -23.13 -11.07
CA LEU A 377 2.80 -24.47 -11.31
C LEU A 377 3.81 -25.52 -10.81
N GLY A 378 3.41 -26.79 -10.86
CA GLY A 378 4.24 -27.93 -10.43
C GLY A 378 3.82 -28.53 -9.10
N PHE A 379 2.73 -28.05 -8.51
CA PHE A 379 2.14 -28.62 -7.30
C PHE A 379 1.06 -29.63 -7.68
N SER A 380 0.99 -30.75 -6.96
CA SER A 380 -0.12 -31.68 -7.14
C SER A 380 -1.38 -31.06 -6.51
N PRO A 381 -2.54 -31.05 -7.19
CA PRO A 381 -3.76 -30.42 -6.69
C PRO A 381 -4.17 -30.90 -5.29
N GLU A 382 -3.93 -32.19 -4.99
CA GLU A 382 -4.26 -32.81 -3.71
C GLU A 382 -3.42 -32.26 -2.55
N ARG A 383 -2.20 -31.80 -2.84
CA ARG A 383 -1.29 -31.19 -1.86
C ARG A 383 -1.43 -29.66 -1.80
N ASN A 384 -2.05 -29.04 -2.80
CA ASN A 384 -2.22 -27.59 -2.89
C ASN A 384 -3.58 -27.13 -2.32
N THR A 385 -3.93 -27.61 -1.14
CA THR A 385 -5.24 -27.39 -0.50
C THR A 385 -5.19 -26.47 0.72
N ALA A 386 -4.01 -26.30 1.32
CA ALA A 386 -3.80 -25.45 2.51
C ALA A 386 -3.01 -24.18 2.17
N ALA A 387 -3.18 -23.14 2.99
CA ALA A 387 -2.46 -21.89 2.88
C ALA A 387 -1.60 -21.60 4.11
N ASP A 388 -0.48 -20.94 3.90
CA ASP A 388 0.38 -20.39 4.94
C ASP A 388 0.21 -18.87 4.95
N LEU A 389 -0.40 -18.35 6.01
CA LEU A 389 -0.61 -16.92 6.22
C LEU A 389 0.66 -16.24 6.74
N LEU A 390 1.39 -16.91 7.62
CA LEU A 390 2.65 -16.42 8.16
C LEU A 390 3.52 -17.61 8.56
N HIS A 391 4.55 -17.87 7.77
CA HIS A 391 5.46 -18.98 7.98
C HIS A 391 6.91 -18.51 8.16
N THR A 392 7.61 -19.08 9.14
CA THR A 392 9.07 -18.94 9.28
C THR A 392 9.68 -20.31 9.55
N PHE A 393 10.72 -20.68 8.80
CA PHE A 393 11.49 -21.92 9.01
C PHE A 393 13.00 -21.67 9.17
N THR A 394 13.44 -20.43 8.94
CA THR A 394 14.80 -19.95 9.19
C THR A 394 14.84 -19.05 10.41
N ASP A 395 15.99 -19.00 11.08
CA ASP A 395 16.26 -17.99 12.10
C ASP A 395 16.71 -16.70 11.43
N SER A 396 16.72 -15.59 12.20
CA SER A 396 17.22 -14.33 11.70
C SER A 396 18.70 -14.43 11.35
N ALA A 397 19.08 -13.87 10.19
CA ALA A 397 20.45 -13.79 9.70
C ALA A 397 20.66 -12.42 9.04
N ASP A 398 21.89 -11.89 9.11
CA ASP A 398 22.24 -10.57 8.55
C ASP A 398 21.30 -9.44 8.97
N ASP A 399 20.85 -9.49 10.23
CA ASP A 399 19.87 -8.58 10.83
C ASP A 399 18.49 -8.60 10.16
N GLN A 400 18.10 -9.73 9.58
CA GLN A 400 16.83 -9.89 8.88
C GLN A 400 16.09 -11.12 9.36
N GLN A 401 14.77 -11.03 9.45
CA GLN A 401 13.90 -12.20 9.53
C GLN A 401 13.15 -12.34 8.22
N LEU A 402 13.21 -13.54 7.64
CA LEU A 402 12.44 -13.89 6.44
C LEU A 402 11.13 -14.54 6.86
N PHE A 403 10.06 -14.09 6.23
CA PHE A 403 8.70 -14.60 6.37
C PHE A 403 8.22 -15.14 5.04
N TRP A 404 7.34 -16.14 5.09
CA TRP A 404 6.81 -16.82 3.93
C TRP A 404 5.29 -16.88 3.97
N GLU A 405 4.69 -16.73 2.79
CA GLU A 405 3.26 -16.81 2.55
C GLU A 405 3.02 -17.75 1.36
N ALA A 406 1.97 -18.55 1.46
CA ALA A 406 1.59 -19.47 0.39
C ALA A 406 0.08 -19.62 0.28
N PHE A 407 -0.48 -19.41 -0.90
CA PHE A 407 -1.90 -19.54 -1.15
C PHE A 407 -2.16 -20.38 -2.41
N PRO A 408 -3.04 -21.39 -2.35
CA PRO A 408 -3.59 -21.99 -3.55
C PRO A 408 -4.21 -20.92 -4.44
N ALA A 409 -4.03 -21.06 -5.76
CA ALA A 409 -4.54 -20.14 -6.77
C ALA A 409 -5.03 -20.93 -8.00
N ALA A 410 -5.83 -20.30 -8.86
CA ALA A 410 -6.34 -20.93 -10.08
C ALA A 410 -7.03 -22.28 -9.78
N GLY A 411 -7.92 -22.28 -8.78
CA GLY A 411 -8.62 -23.50 -8.34
C GLY A 411 -7.72 -24.62 -7.81
N GLY A 412 -6.51 -24.30 -7.33
CA GLY A 412 -5.54 -25.26 -6.81
C GLY A 412 -4.54 -25.77 -7.84
N GLN A 413 -4.62 -25.33 -9.10
CA GLN A 413 -3.64 -25.68 -10.14
C GLN A 413 -2.31 -24.92 -10.00
N ALA A 414 -2.37 -23.71 -9.45
CA ALA A 414 -1.20 -22.88 -9.19
C ALA A 414 -1.06 -22.58 -7.70
N ARG A 415 0.13 -22.17 -7.27
CA ARG A 415 0.38 -21.71 -5.91
C ARG A 415 1.07 -20.36 -5.95
N THR A 416 0.48 -19.40 -5.26
CA THR A 416 1.10 -18.10 -5.00
C THR A 416 2.04 -18.25 -3.81
N LEU A 417 3.31 -17.86 -3.98
CA LEU A 417 4.38 -18.06 -3.01
C LEU A 417 5.15 -16.76 -2.86
N TYR A 418 5.23 -16.24 -1.63
CA TYR A 418 5.94 -15.01 -1.31
C TYR A 418 6.94 -15.24 -0.20
N MET A 419 8.07 -14.55 -0.31
CA MET A 419 9.00 -14.31 0.78
C MET A 419 9.07 -12.80 1.00
N PHE A 420 8.90 -12.38 2.25
CA PHE A 420 8.97 -10.97 2.61
C PHE A 420 9.76 -10.73 3.90
N GLN A 421 10.12 -9.47 4.12
CA GLN A 421 10.74 -9.01 5.34
C GLN A 421 10.23 -7.63 5.74
N TYR A 422 10.12 -7.41 7.04
CA TYR A 422 9.98 -6.07 7.61
C TYR A 422 11.36 -5.42 7.68
N SER A 423 11.50 -4.22 7.09
CA SER A 423 12.80 -3.56 6.93
C SER A 423 12.73 -2.07 7.27
N ASP A 424 13.85 -1.53 7.70
CA ASP A 424 14.18 -0.12 7.52
C ASP A 424 14.85 0.08 6.14
N ALA A 425 15.15 1.33 5.79
CA ALA A 425 15.89 1.67 4.57
C ALA A 425 17.40 1.83 4.84
N HIS A 426 18.00 1.03 5.73
CA HIS A 426 19.44 1.13 5.99
C HIS A 426 20.26 0.69 4.75
N PRO A 427 21.40 1.33 4.42
CA PRO A 427 22.21 0.98 3.24
C PRO A 427 22.64 -0.49 3.17
N SER A 428 22.89 -1.12 4.32
CA SER A 428 23.28 -2.54 4.42
C SER A 428 22.18 -3.54 4.09
N ARG A 429 20.93 -3.08 3.92
CA ARG A 429 19.81 -3.97 3.56
C ARG A 429 20.00 -4.52 2.14
N PRO A 430 19.62 -5.80 1.91
CA PRO A 430 19.85 -6.48 0.65
C PRO A 430 19.13 -5.79 -0.51
N SER A 431 19.66 -6.02 -1.70
CA SER A 431 19.03 -5.63 -2.96
C SER A 431 17.89 -6.59 -3.33
N PHE A 432 17.03 -6.21 -4.28
CA PHE A 432 15.98 -7.13 -4.77
C PHE A 432 16.57 -8.38 -5.45
N THR A 433 17.70 -8.23 -6.13
CA THR A 433 18.47 -9.35 -6.72
C THR A 433 18.89 -10.35 -5.65
N GLN A 434 19.45 -9.86 -4.53
CA GLN A 434 19.86 -10.72 -3.41
C GLN A 434 18.67 -11.40 -2.72
N LEU A 435 17.54 -10.69 -2.59
CA LEU A 435 16.31 -11.27 -2.05
C LEU A 435 15.74 -12.35 -2.95
N LEU A 436 15.70 -12.13 -4.27
CA LEU A 436 15.18 -13.09 -5.23
C LEU A 436 16.04 -14.35 -5.31
N ASP A 437 17.35 -14.18 -5.27
CA ASP A 437 18.34 -15.25 -5.19
C ASP A 437 18.18 -16.08 -3.90
N THR A 438 17.95 -15.42 -2.76
CA THR A 438 17.65 -16.09 -1.48
C THR A 438 16.32 -16.83 -1.52
N TYR A 439 15.28 -16.22 -2.09
CA TYR A 439 13.98 -16.84 -2.30
C TYR A 439 14.11 -18.14 -3.10
N LEU A 440 14.82 -18.12 -4.23
CA LEU A 440 14.98 -19.30 -5.09
C LEU A 440 15.76 -20.44 -4.42
N ARG A 441 16.78 -20.13 -3.61
CA ARG A 441 17.52 -21.13 -2.83
C ARG A 441 16.68 -21.80 -1.74
N LEU A 442 15.82 -21.03 -1.09
CA LEU A 442 15.05 -21.48 0.07
C LEU A 442 13.69 -22.07 -0.31
N LEU A 443 13.17 -21.77 -1.50
CA LEU A 443 11.87 -22.24 -1.98
C LEU A 443 11.72 -23.78 -1.94
N PRO A 444 12.72 -24.59 -2.35
CA PRO A 444 12.59 -26.05 -2.28
C PRO A 444 12.50 -26.59 -0.85
N GLN A 445 13.22 -25.96 0.08
CA GLN A 445 13.16 -26.33 1.50
C GLN A 445 11.81 -25.96 2.10
N TYR A 446 11.26 -24.81 1.71
CA TYR A 446 9.98 -24.35 2.19
C TYR A 446 8.81 -25.23 1.72
N GLN A 447 8.74 -25.51 0.43
CA GLN A 447 7.61 -26.24 -0.17
C GLN A 447 7.82 -27.76 -0.23
N GLY A 448 9.06 -28.24 -0.02
CA GLY A 448 9.40 -29.65 -0.20
C GLY A 448 9.30 -30.12 -1.65
N VAL A 449 9.43 -29.20 -2.62
CA VAL A 449 9.38 -29.48 -4.05
C VAL A 449 10.66 -28.95 -4.71
N PRO A 450 11.42 -29.77 -5.44
CA PRO A 450 12.60 -29.32 -6.15
C PRO A 450 12.29 -28.19 -7.14
N LEU A 451 13.19 -27.22 -7.27
CA LEU A 451 12.94 -26.01 -8.07
C LEU A 451 12.71 -26.34 -9.55
N GLU A 452 13.38 -27.36 -10.07
CA GLU A 452 13.25 -27.85 -11.45
C GLU A 452 11.86 -28.41 -11.78
N GLN A 453 11.05 -28.77 -10.77
CA GLN A 453 9.67 -29.21 -10.96
C GLN A 453 8.68 -28.05 -10.97
N LEU A 454 9.13 -26.84 -10.58
CA LEU A 454 8.29 -25.67 -10.47
C LEU A 454 8.38 -24.83 -11.74
N GLN A 455 7.23 -24.41 -12.26
CA GLN A 455 7.19 -23.55 -13.45
C GLN A 455 6.70 -22.16 -13.04
N PRO A 456 7.55 -21.13 -13.08
CA PRO A 456 7.14 -19.79 -12.72
C PRO A 456 6.15 -19.27 -13.77
N GLN A 457 4.98 -18.88 -13.32
CA GLN A 457 3.98 -18.21 -14.17
C GLN A 457 4.13 -16.69 -14.05
N ARG A 458 4.50 -16.21 -12.87
CA ARG A 458 4.54 -14.77 -12.59
C ARG A 458 5.55 -14.47 -11.50
N ILE A 459 6.11 -13.27 -11.54
CA ILE A 459 7.01 -12.75 -10.51
C ILE A 459 6.47 -11.46 -9.90
N LEU A 460 6.75 -11.27 -8.62
CA LEU A 460 6.50 -10.07 -7.84
C LEU A 460 7.83 -9.63 -7.22
N MET A 461 8.14 -8.34 -7.35
CA MET A 461 9.14 -7.63 -6.57
C MET A 461 8.50 -6.33 -6.11
N GLY A 462 8.28 -6.18 -4.80
CA GLY A 462 7.52 -5.07 -4.25
C GLY A 462 8.19 -4.47 -3.03
N GLY A 463 8.15 -3.15 -2.93
CA GLY A 463 8.49 -2.42 -1.71
C GLY A 463 7.30 -1.59 -1.27
N PHE A 464 6.76 -1.87 -0.09
CA PHE A 464 5.57 -1.19 0.43
C PHE A 464 5.95 -0.26 1.59
N PRO A 465 5.94 1.07 1.36
CA PRO A 465 6.27 2.02 2.41
C PRO A 465 5.20 2.05 3.49
N CYS A 466 5.64 2.03 4.74
CA CYS A 466 4.84 2.10 5.95
C CYS A 466 5.04 3.44 6.63
N TYR A 467 3.96 4.02 7.13
CA TYR A 467 4.01 5.24 7.93
C TYR A 467 3.27 4.99 9.24
N GLU A 468 3.89 5.33 10.36
CA GLU A 468 3.36 5.11 11.72
C GLU A 468 2.06 5.91 11.93
N SER A 469 2.03 7.13 11.39
CA SER A 469 0.85 7.99 11.41
C SER A 469 -0.04 7.74 10.19
N GLY A 470 -1.15 7.04 10.40
CA GLY A 470 -2.19 6.81 9.39
C GLY A 470 -3.59 6.71 10.01
N PRO A 471 -4.66 6.86 9.19
CA PRO A 471 -4.65 7.29 7.79
C PRO A 471 -4.26 8.77 7.60
N LEU A 472 -3.80 9.13 6.41
CA LEU A 472 -3.51 10.53 6.03
C LEU A 472 -4.76 11.39 6.15
N GLN A 473 -4.60 12.52 6.82
CA GLN A 473 -5.65 13.53 6.89
C GLN A 473 -5.69 14.33 5.58
N PRO A 474 -6.88 14.72 5.10
CA PRO A 474 -7.01 15.62 3.95
C PRO A 474 -6.21 16.91 4.17
N GLY A 475 -5.42 17.32 3.18
CA GLY A 475 -4.68 18.59 3.19
C GLY A 475 -5.42 19.75 2.54
N TRP A 476 -6.47 19.47 1.77
CA TRP A 476 -7.22 20.46 1.00
C TRP A 476 -8.72 20.25 1.13
N ASP A 477 -9.48 21.31 0.87
CA ASP A 477 -10.91 21.20 0.61
C ASP A 477 -11.10 20.38 -0.67
N ARG A 478 -12.20 19.61 -0.74
CA ARG A 478 -12.64 18.89 -1.93
C ARG A 478 -11.65 17.83 -2.45
N VAL A 479 -10.69 17.39 -1.64
CA VAL A 479 -9.76 16.30 -1.97
C VAL A 479 -9.70 15.29 -0.82
N LEU A 480 -9.98 14.01 -1.09
CA LEU A 480 -10.00 12.94 -0.10
C LEU A 480 -9.12 11.76 -0.54
N GLN A 481 -8.20 11.30 0.31
CA GLN A 481 -7.41 10.08 0.06
C GLN A 481 -8.18 8.84 0.55
N VAL A 482 -8.16 7.75 -0.23
CA VAL A 482 -8.81 6.48 0.11
C VAL A 482 -7.89 5.30 -0.22
N GLY A 483 -8.01 4.21 0.55
CA GLY A 483 -7.22 2.99 0.36
C GLY A 483 -5.72 3.23 0.60
N ASP A 484 -4.87 2.63 -0.25
CA ASP A 484 -3.42 2.70 -0.08
C ASP A 484 -2.86 4.13 -0.22
N ALA A 485 -3.57 5.02 -0.93
CA ALA A 485 -3.21 6.43 -1.02
C ALA A 485 -3.35 7.14 0.34
N ALA A 486 -4.32 6.71 1.17
CA ALA A 486 -4.48 7.22 2.53
C ALA A 486 -3.53 6.54 3.53
N GLY A 487 -2.98 5.37 3.21
CA GLY A 487 -2.25 4.57 4.19
C GLY A 487 -3.18 3.92 5.23
N ALA A 488 -4.36 3.46 4.80
CA ALA A 488 -5.37 2.83 5.67
C ALA A 488 -5.22 1.29 5.79
N GLN A 489 -4.22 0.70 5.13
CA GLN A 489 -3.89 -0.72 5.19
C GLN A 489 -3.01 -1.04 6.41
N SER A 490 -3.10 -2.28 6.89
CA SER A 490 -2.26 -2.76 8.01
C SER A 490 -0.78 -2.78 7.63
N PRO A 491 0.12 -2.34 8.54
CA PRO A 491 1.56 -2.52 8.36
C PRO A 491 2.03 -3.96 8.56
N LEU A 492 1.13 -4.90 8.91
CA LEU A 492 1.46 -6.33 9.04
C LEU A 492 1.16 -7.10 7.76
N SER A 493 -0.06 -7.01 7.23
CA SER A 493 -0.51 -7.80 6.06
C SER A 493 -0.47 -7.07 4.72
N PHE A 494 -0.42 -5.73 4.71
CA PHE A 494 -0.48 -4.91 3.48
C PHE A 494 -1.72 -5.16 2.59
N GLY A 495 -2.80 -5.71 3.16
CA GLY A 495 -4.04 -6.01 2.44
C GLY A 495 -4.91 -4.79 2.13
N GLY A 496 -4.60 -4.05 1.06
CA GLY A 496 -5.37 -2.87 0.63
C GLY A 496 -6.82 -3.16 0.23
N PHE A 497 -7.07 -4.30 -0.42
CA PHE A 497 -8.42 -4.73 -0.82
C PHE A 497 -9.33 -4.99 0.40
N GLY A 498 -8.90 -5.86 1.32
CA GLY A 498 -9.67 -6.17 2.53
C GLY A 498 -9.93 -4.93 3.39
N SER A 499 -8.92 -4.06 3.57
CA SER A 499 -9.09 -2.79 4.28
C SER A 499 -10.16 -1.88 3.63
N LEU A 500 -10.12 -1.72 2.31
CA LEU A 500 -11.12 -0.92 1.60
C LEU A 500 -12.52 -1.53 1.70
N VAL A 501 -12.66 -2.84 1.48
CA VAL A 501 -13.95 -3.56 1.56
C VAL A 501 -14.57 -3.39 2.94
N ARG A 502 -13.78 -3.52 4.01
CA ARG A 502 -14.23 -3.24 5.36
C ARG A 502 -14.78 -1.81 5.45
N HIS A 503 -13.99 -0.81 5.07
CA HIS A 503 -14.38 0.60 5.19
C HIS A 503 -15.47 1.09 4.24
N MET A 504 -15.86 0.32 3.20
CA MET A 504 -16.80 0.81 2.19
C MET A 504 -18.12 1.34 2.75
N PRO A 505 -18.87 0.64 3.63
CA PRO A 505 -20.19 1.10 4.06
C PRO A 505 -20.17 2.51 4.63
N ARG A 506 -19.17 2.82 5.49
CA ARG A 506 -19.02 4.17 6.07
C ARG A 506 -18.56 5.22 5.05
N LEU A 507 -17.65 4.85 4.14
CA LEU A 507 -17.09 5.77 3.16
C LEU A 507 -18.16 6.18 2.16
N VAL A 508 -18.91 5.21 1.64
CA VAL A 508 -19.97 5.45 0.66
C VAL A 508 -21.08 6.32 1.25
N ALA A 509 -21.55 5.99 2.46
CA ALA A 509 -22.56 6.79 3.15
C ALA A 509 -22.03 8.20 3.47
N GLY A 510 -20.81 8.29 4.02
CA GLY A 510 -20.22 9.55 4.46
C GLY A 510 -19.88 10.51 3.33
N VAL A 511 -19.36 10.01 2.21
CA VAL A 511 -19.13 10.81 1.00
C VAL A 511 -20.46 11.26 0.41
N SER A 512 -21.47 10.39 0.35
CA SER A 512 -22.81 10.76 -0.15
C SER A 512 -23.43 11.88 0.67
N GLU A 513 -23.41 11.76 2.00
CA GLU A 513 -23.94 12.80 2.89
C GLU A 513 -23.11 14.09 2.81
N ALA A 514 -21.78 13.99 2.68
CA ALA A 514 -20.93 15.17 2.54
C ALA A 514 -21.22 15.94 1.24
N LEU A 515 -21.51 15.24 0.15
CA LEU A 515 -21.96 15.85 -1.10
C LEU A 515 -23.36 16.48 -0.95
N GLN A 516 -24.31 15.78 -0.32
CA GLN A 516 -25.68 16.29 -0.15
C GLN A 516 -25.73 17.54 0.73
N GLU A 517 -24.92 17.59 1.79
CA GLU A 517 -24.87 18.70 2.75
C GLU A 517 -23.79 19.76 2.42
N GLU A 518 -23.11 19.68 1.27
CA GLU A 518 -21.97 20.56 0.88
C GLU A 518 -20.85 20.64 1.96
N ARG A 519 -20.56 19.52 2.63
CA ARG A 519 -19.50 19.38 3.64
C ARG A 519 -18.19 18.89 3.04
N LEU A 520 -17.70 19.65 2.07
CA LEU A 520 -16.49 19.28 1.30
C LEU A 520 -15.25 20.05 1.75
N ALA A 521 -15.33 20.80 2.85
CA ALA A 521 -14.17 21.40 3.47
C ALA A 521 -13.26 20.32 4.08
N ARG A 522 -11.95 20.58 4.08
CA ARG A 522 -10.89 19.72 4.63
C ARG A 522 -11.24 19.19 6.02
N ARG A 523 -11.73 20.07 6.90
CA ARG A 523 -12.11 19.75 8.28
C ARG A 523 -13.28 18.77 8.39
N ASP A 524 -14.18 18.79 7.42
CA ASP A 524 -15.29 17.86 7.37
C ASP A 524 -14.80 16.55 6.71
N LEU A 525 -14.12 16.62 5.56
CA LEU A 525 -13.52 15.42 4.94
C LEU A 525 -12.60 14.63 5.88
N ALA A 526 -11.92 15.27 6.84
CA ALA A 526 -11.12 14.61 7.87
C ALA A 526 -11.90 13.57 8.69
N TRP A 527 -13.20 13.76 8.92
CA TRP A 527 -14.04 12.79 9.61
C TRP A 527 -14.33 11.52 8.79
N LEU A 528 -14.11 11.56 7.48
CA LEU A 528 -14.17 10.39 6.59
C LEU A 528 -12.85 9.61 6.55
N ALA A 529 -11.78 10.16 7.14
CA ALA A 529 -10.49 9.51 7.32
C ALA A 529 -10.12 9.52 8.81
N PRO A 530 -10.94 8.93 9.69
CA PRO A 530 -10.69 9.01 11.13
C PRO A 530 -9.38 8.33 11.50
N TYR A 531 -8.75 8.84 12.55
CA TYR A 531 -7.60 8.19 13.16
C TYR A 531 -7.93 6.76 13.57
N GLN A 532 -7.02 5.81 13.31
CA GLN A 532 -7.17 4.40 13.63
C GLN A 532 -6.06 3.93 14.59
N PRO A 533 -6.35 3.93 15.90
CA PRO A 533 -5.41 3.44 16.91
C PRO A 533 -4.91 2.01 16.64
N SER A 534 -5.77 1.15 16.11
CA SER A 534 -5.44 -0.24 15.76
C SER A 534 -4.29 -0.33 14.74
N LEU A 535 -4.29 0.49 13.69
CA LEU A 535 -3.23 0.53 12.68
C LEU A 535 -1.89 0.99 13.27
N SER A 536 -1.89 2.06 14.06
CA SER A 536 -0.68 2.54 14.74
C SER A 536 -0.15 1.52 15.75
N THR A 537 -1.05 0.76 16.39
CA THR A 537 -0.68 -0.28 17.34
C THR A 537 -0.02 -1.48 16.66
N ALA A 538 -0.50 -1.86 15.47
CA ALA A 538 0.09 -2.92 14.65
C ALA A 538 1.54 -2.62 14.21
N PHE A 539 1.89 -1.32 14.07
CA PHE A 539 3.25 -0.90 13.71
C PHE A 539 4.31 -1.35 14.73
N LEU A 540 3.98 -1.43 16.03
CA LEU A 540 4.92 -1.90 17.04
C LEU A 540 5.26 -3.38 16.86
N LEU A 541 4.25 -4.19 16.51
CA LEU A 541 4.42 -5.62 16.24
C LEU A 541 5.36 -5.81 15.04
N GLN A 542 5.17 -5.01 14.00
CA GLN A 542 6.06 -4.96 12.84
C GLN A 542 7.52 -4.66 13.26
N ARG A 543 7.72 -3.65 14.11
CA ARG A 543 9.06 -3.25 14.61
C ARG A 543 9.74 -4.31 15.45
N ALA A 544 8.98 -5.01 16.28
CA ALA A 544 9.51 -6.10 17.11
C ALA A 544 10.02 -7.27 16.24
N MET A 545 9.44 -7.45 15.06
CA MET A 545 9.81 -8.48 14.08
C MET A 545 10.90 -8.05 13.09
N ALA A 546 11.42 -6.82 13.20
CA ALA A 546 12.43 -6.26 12.31
C ALA A 546 13.73 -5.95 13.09
N PRO A 547 14.68 -6.90 13.15
CA PRO A 547 15.99 -6.63 13.75
C PRO A 547 16.68 -5.46 13.05
N ARG A 548 17.34 -4.59 13.81
CA ARG A 548 18.13 -3.46 13.27
C ARG A 548 19.53 -3.93 12.90
N PRO A 549 20.22 -3.25 11.97
CA PRO A 549 21.61 -3.57 11.63
C PRO A 549 22.50 -3.63 12.87
N GLY A 550 23.29 -4.70 12.99
CA GLY A 550 24.19 -5.01 14.10
C GLY A 550 23.55 -5.62 15.35
N GLN A 551 22.24 -5.93 15.35
CA GLN A 551 21.57 -6.47 16.54
C GLN A 551 21.68 -7.99 16.65
N VAL A 552 21.58 -8.72 15.54
CA VAL A 552 21.57 -10.18 15.53
C VAL A 552 22.96 -10.73 15.77
N VAL A 553 23.08 -11.68 16.70
CA VAL A 553 24.33 -12.39 16.97
C VAL A 553 24.77 -13.12 15.69
N LYS A 554 25.93 -12.75 15.15
CA LYS A 554 26.53 -13.46 14.01
C LYS A 554 26.94 -14.87 14.45
N ALA A 555 26.64 -15.87 13.63
CA ALA A 555 27.16 -17.22 13.86
C ALA A 555 28.70 -17.17 13.87
N PRO A 556 29.38 -17.93 14.75
CA PRO A 556 30.83 -18.03 14.68
C PRO A 556 31.21 -18.55 13.30
N ALA A 557 32.05 -17.80 12.57
CA ALA A 557 32.57 -18.25 11.29
C ALA A 557 33.21 -19.63 11.50
N SER A 558 32.65 -20.67 10.89
CA SER A 558 33.26 -21.99 10.90
C SER A 558 34.66 -21.84 10.31
N LYS A 559 35.69 -22.19 11.10
CA LYS A 559 37.06 -22.29 10.62
C LYS A 559 37.17 -23.46 9.63
N THR A 560 36.67 -23.29 8.41
CA THR A 560 37.00 -24.15 7.28
C THR A 560 38.13 -23.48 6.51
N SER A 561 39.33 -23.55 7.10
CA SER A 561 40.58 -23.38 6.36
C SER A 561 40.82 -24.65 5.55
N SER A 562 40.39 -24.67 4.29
CA SER A 562 40.89 -25.63 3.31
C SER A 562 41.85 -24.92 2.36
N THR A 563 43.05 -24.65 2.85
CA THR A 563 44.22 -24.43 1.98
C THR A 563 44.80 -25.83 1.69
N PRO A 564 44.99 -26.25 0.42
CA PRO A 564 45.64 -27.52 0.14
C PRO A 564 47.12 -27.42 0.53
N LYS A 565 47.54 -28.27 1.46
CA LYS A 565 48.96 -28.46 1.78
C LYS A 565 49.67 -29.09 0.58
N SER A 566 50.54 -28.32 -0.08
CA SER A 566 51.66 -28.87 -0.84
C SER A 566 52.80 -29.16 0.12
N ALA A 567 53.36 -30.36 0.00
CA ALA A 567 54.40 -30.89 0.84
C ALA A 567 55.78 -30.30 0.48
N SER A 568 56.55 -29.90 1.48
CA SER A 568 58.00 -30.11 1.49
C SER A 568 58.48 -30.22 2.94
N LYS A 569 59.12 -31.36 3.22
CA LYS A 569 59.93 -31.60 4.42
C LYS A 569 61.27 -30.90 4.22
N GLN A 570 61.73 -30.14 5.22
CA GLN A 570 63.12 -30.16 5.67
C GLN A 570 63.24 -29.51 7.05
N ALA A 571 64.23 -29.98 7.79
CA ALA A 571 64.34 -29.95 9.24
C ALA A 571 65.44 -28.99 9.74
N VAL A 572 65.49 -28.81 11.07
CA VAL A 572 66.64 -28.30 11.89
C VAL A 572 66.79 -26.76 11.80
N THR A 573 66.96 -25.92 12.84
CA THR A 573 67.57 -25.99 14.19
C THR A 573 67.03 -24.85 15.07
N GLN A 574 67.19 -24.97 16.40
CA GLN A 574 67.02 -23.91 17.41
C GLN A 574 68.05 -22.77 17.26
N HIS A 575 67.69 -21.54 17.65
CA HIS A 575 68.52 -20.67 18.50
C HIS A 575 67.70 -19.49 19.07
N ALA A 576 68.03 -19.14 20.32
CA ALA A 576 67.47 -18.07 21.13
C ALA A 576 68.29 -16.76 21.07
N ALA A 577 67.83 -15.75 21.82
CA ALA A 577 68.32 -14.36 22.00
C ALA A 577 67.71 -13.35 20.99
N GLY A 578 67.23 -12.15 21.33
CA GLY A 578 67.33 -11.30 22.53
C GLY A 578 67.23 -9.83 22.06
N SER A 579 66.82 -8.92 22.95
CA SER A 579 66.66 -7.44 22.79
C SER A 579 65.30 -6.97 22.22
N SER A 580 64.39 -6.36 22.99
CA SER A 580 64.37 -5.08 23.75
C SER A 580 64.04 -3.85 22.87
N GLY A 581 62.78 -3.40 22.95
CA GLY A 581 62.31 -2.11 22.44
C GLY A 581 61.00 -1.73 23.16
N GLY A 582 60.99 -0.56 23.80
CA GLY A 582 59.99 -0.08 24.77
C GLY A 582 58.58 0.21 24.22
N PRO A 583 57.67 0.71 25.08
CA PRO A 583 56.23 0.62 24.87
C PRO A 583 55.77 1.69 23.85
N ALA A 584 55.33 1.24 22.69
CA ALA A 584 54.53 2.07 21.78
C ALA A 584 53.10 2.13 22.32
N ALA A 585 52.62 3.37 22.51
CA ALA A 585 51.24 3.67 22.89
C ALA A 585 50.23 2.94 21.99
N PRO A 586 49.13 2.39 22.52
CA PRO A 586 48.12 1.76 21.69
C PRO A 586 47.43 2.85 20.87
N SER A 587 47.74 2.88 19.57
CA SER A 587 46.97 3.55 18.55
C SER A 587 45.51 3.10 18.68
N SER A 588 44.65 4.04 19.06
CA SER A 588 43.20 3.91 19.12
C SER A 588 42.63 3.77 17.70
N GLN A 589 42.75 2.59 17.10
CA GLN A 589 42.00 2.18 15.92
C GLN A 589 41.51 0.75 16.14
N GLY A 590 40.42 0.68 16.89
CA GLY A 590 39.64 -0.52 17.17
C GLY A 590 38.25 -0.10 17.60
N ALA A 591 37.55 0.67 16.75
CA ALA A 591 36.12 0.89 16.92
C ALA A 591 35.45 -0.48 16.75
N GLY A 592 34.97 -1.04 17.86
CA GLY A 592 34.55 -2.43 17.95
C GLY A 592 33.54 -2.84 16.89
N GLU A 593 33.87 -3.90 16.15
CA GLU A 593 32.89 -4.73 15.45
C GLU A 593 31.95 -5.32 16.51
N GLY A 594 30.83 -4.64 16.75
CA GLY A 594 29.87 -5.01 17.78
C GLY A 594 29.37 -6.44 17.58
N ARG A 595 29.65 -7.32 18.55
CA ARG A 595 28.97 -8.61 18.67
C ARG A 595 27.49 -8.30 18.91
N GLY A 596 26.61 -8.64 17.98
CA GLY A 596 25.17 -8.52 18.16
C GLY A 596 24.71 -9.19 19.47
N TRP A 597 23.62 -8.71 20.06
CA TRP A 597 23.10 -9.17 21.36
C TRP A 597 21.78 -9.94 21.26
N LEU A 598 21.08 -9.79 20.14
CA LEU A 598 19.79 -10.42 19.87
C LEU A 598 20.02 -11.84 19.33
N PRO A 599 19.52 -12.89 20.01
CA PRO A 599 19.67 -14.25 19.48
C PRO A 599 18.99 -14.39 18.11
N ALA A 600 19.60 -15.15 17.20
CA ALA A 600 19.05 -15.39 15.85
C ALA A 600 17.61 -15.94 15.87
N ASN A 601 17.27 -16.74 16.88
CA ASN A 601 15.91 -17.30 17.02
C ASN A 601 14.92 -16.36 17.74
N HIS A 602 15.27 -15.10 18.01
CA HIS A 602 14.45 -14.20 18.81
C HIS A 602 13.07 -13.94 18.20
N VAL A 603 13.00 -13.65 16.90
CA VAL A 603 11.72 -13.38 16.22
C VAL A 603 10.83 -14.63 16.20
N ASN A 604 11.41 -15.81 15.93
CA ASN A 604 10.71 -17.09 16.04
C ASN A 604 10.18 -17.36 17.45
N ARG A 605 10.96 -17.05 18.49
CA ARG A 605 10.54 -17.16 19.90
C ARG A 605 9.41 -16.20 20.24
N LEU A 606 9.47 -14.96 19.76
CA LEU A 606 8.43 -13.95 19.94
C LEU A 606 7.11 -14.41 19.31
N LEU A 607 7.13 -14.85 18.07
CA LEU A 607 5.94 -15.30 17.33
C LEU A 607 5.32 -16.54 17.95
N ARG A 608 6.13 -17.54 18.33
CA ARG A 608 5.64 -18.72 19.05
C ARG A 608 4.95 -18.34 20.36
N THR A 609 5.53 -17.41 21.11
CA THR A 609 4.94 -16.92 22.36
C THR A 609 3.61 -16.23 22.07
N ASN A 610 3.58 -15.28 21.12
CA ASN A 610 2.37 -14.57 20.71
C ASN A 610 1.23 -15.52 20.32
N PHE A 611 1.48 -16.42 19.36
CA PHE A 611 0.45 -17.32 18.86
C PHE A 611 0.05 -18.41 19.85
N SER A 612 0.95 -18.81 20.77
CA SER A 612 0.56 -19.70 21.87
C SER A 612 -0.41 -19.04 22.85
N VAL A 613 -0.25 -17.73 23.11
CA VAL A 613 -1.17 -16.95 23.96
C VAL A 613 -2.48 -16.67 23.22
N LEU A 614 -2.43 -16.26 21.95
CA LEU A 614 -3.63 -16.07 21.13
C LEU A 614 -4.47 -17.35 21.05
N ARG A 615 -3.83 -18.52 20.90
CA ARG A 615 -4.51 -19.81 20.92
C ARG A 615 -5.22 -20.06 22.25
N LEU A 616 -4.58 -19.74 23.38
CA LEU A 616 -5.17 -19.87 24.72
C LEU A 616 -6.37 -18.93 24.91
N LEU A 617 -6.31 -17.72 24.36
CA LEU A 617 -7.39 -16.73 24.43
C LEU A 617 -8.56 -17.04 23.47
N GLY A 618 -8.37 -17.97 22.53
CA GLY A 618 -9.40 -18.46 21.61
C GLY A 618 -9.70 -17.53 20.43
N GLU A 619 -10.77 -17.86 19.68
CA GLU A 619 -11.10 -17.18 18.41
C GLU A 619 -11.35 -15.68 18.56
N GLY A 620 -11.90 -15.24 19.69
CA GLY A 620 -12.19 -13.83 19.96
C GLY A 620 -10.95 -12.94 20.00
N ALA A 621 -9.76 -13.51 20.23
CA ALA A 621 -8.48 -12.83 20.14
C ALA A 621 -7.73 -13.14 18.83
N MET A 622 -7.76 -14.40 18.40
CA MET A 622 -7.06 -14.85 17.20
C MET A 622 -7.59 -14.19 15.93
N ARG A 623 -8.91 -14.22 15.69
CA ARG A 623 -9.49 -13.77 14.42
C ARG A 623 -9.27 -12.26 14.18
N PRO A 624 -9.53 -11.36 15.15
CA PRO A 624 -9.26 -9.93 14.94
C PRO A 624 -7.77 -9.62 14.75
N PHE A 625 -6.88 -10.40 15.38
CA PHE A 625 -5.44 -10.27 15.16
C PHE A 625 -5.06 -10.62 13.71
N LEU A 626 -5.55 -11.76 13.21
CA LEU A 626 -5.27 -12.23 11.84
C LEU A 626 -5.91 -11.37 10.74
N GLN A 627 -7.01 -10.67 11.04
CA GLN A 627 -7.70 -9.75 10.13
C GLN A 627 -7.24 -8.29 10.25
N ASP A 628 -6.21 -8.03 11.06
CA ASP A 628 -5.70 -6.68 11.37
C ASP A 628 -6.74 -5.72 11.97
N THR A 629 -7.76 -6.24 12.65
CA THR A 629 -8.77 -5.48 13.38
C THR A 629 -8.48 -5.54 14.87
N LEU A 630 -7.27 -5.12 15.27
CA LEU A 630 -6.82 -5.18 16.66
C LEU A 630 -7.80 -4.47 17.60
N ARG A 631 -8.30 -5.23 18.60
CA ARG A 631 -9.21 -4.76 19.64
C ARG A 631 -8.47 -4.62 20.97
N PHE A 632 -8.88 -3.65 21.79
CA PHE A 632 -8.22 -3.34 23.06
C PHE A 632 -8.09 -4.55 23.99
N TRP A 633 -9.20 -5.19 24.36
CA TRP A 633 -9.19 -6.28 25.34
C TRP A 633 -8.38 -7.50 24.89
N PRO A 634 -8.58 -8.05 23.68
CA PRO A 634 -7.74 -9.14 23.19
C PRO A 634 -6.25 -8.80 23.13
N LEU A 635 -5.91 -7.59 22.66
CA LEU A 635 -4.52 -7.16 22.58
C LEU A 635 -3.88 -7.03 23.96
N ALA A 636 -4.56 -6.38 24.91
CA ALA A 636 -4.09 -6.22 26.28
C ALA A 636 -3.85 -7.59 26.96
N ALA A 637 -4.81 -8.50 26.83
CA ALA A 637 -4.70 -9.86 27.35
C ALA A 637 -3.55 -10.63 26.68
N THR A 638 -3.34 -10.46 25.37
CA THR A 638 -2.23 -11.09 24.64
C THR A 638 -0.89 -10.58 25.15
N MET A 639 -0.73 -9.25 25.27
CA MET A 639 0.51 -8.66 25.77
C MET A 639 0.84 -9.08 27.20
N LEU A 640 -0.15 -9.09 28.10
CA LEU A 640 0.02 -9.57 29.46
C LEU A 640 0.38 -11.06 29.49
N GLY A 641 -0.33 -11.88 28.71
CA GLY A 641 -0.05 -13.31 28.61
C GLY A 641 1.36 -13.60 28.07
N MET A 642 1.84 -12.81 27.10
CA MET A 642 3.21 -12.94 26.59
C MET A 642 4.25 -12.54 27.65
N LEU A 643 4.00 -11.48 28.41
CA LEU A 643 4.88 -11.06 29.51
C LEU A 643 5.00 -12.14 30.59
N LEU A 644 3.88 -12.77 30.95
CA LEU A 644 3.86 -13.85 31.95
C LEU A 644 4.52 -15.14 31.42
N ARG A 645 4.32 -15.45 30.14
CA ARG A 645 4.82 -16.69 29.52
C ARG A 645 6.30 -16.64 29.18
N ASP A 646 6.79 -15.50 28.71
CA ASP A 646 8.19 -15.33 28.29
C ASP A 646 8.72 -13.91 28.59
N PRO A 647 8.96 -13.58 29.87
CA PRO A 647 9.36 -12.24 30.28
C PRO A 647 10.71 -11.84 29.67
N ILE A 648 11.64 -12.79 29.49
CA ILE A 648 12.95 -12.51 28.88
C ILE A 648 12.78 -12.09 27.42
N CYS A 649 11.92 -12.77 26.66
CA CYS A 649 11.64 -12.39 25.28
C CYS A 649 11.04 -10.98 25.21
N ILE A 650 10.05 -10.67 26.07
CA ILE A 650 9.43 -9.34 26.09
C ILE A 650 10.41 -8.25 26.51
N CYS A 651 11.24 -8.46 27.53
CA CYS A 651 12.27 -7.50 27.91
C CYS A 651 13.22 -7.18 26.75
N ARG A 652 13.62 -8.19 25.94
CA ARG A 652 14.43 -7.95 24.74
C ARG A 652 13.68 -7.12 23.70
N VAL A 653 12.39 -7.36 23.48
CA VAL A 653 11.56 -6.54 22.59
C VAL A 653 11.52 -5.09 23.08
N LEU A 654 11.32 -4.85 24.38
CA LEU A 654 11.32 -3.50 24.96
C LEU A 654 12.66 -2.77 24.73
N VAL A 655 13.78 -3.48 24.93
CA VAL A 655 15.13 -2.94 24.66
C VAL A 655 15.33 -2.66 23.17
N GLN A 656 14.90 -3.58 22.29
CA GLN A 656 15.01 -3.43 20.84
C GLN A 656 14.23 -2.22 20.31
N LEU A 657 13.01 -2.02 20.81
CA LEU A 657 12.13 -0.93 20.38
C LEU A 657 12.63 0.42 20.88
N GLY A 658 13.08 0.47 22.14
CA GLY A 658 13.58 1.68 22.80
C GLY A 658 12.46 2.54 23.41
N PRO A 659 12.81 3.39 24.40
CA PRO A 659 11.82 4.08 25.25
C PRO A 659 10.95 5.09 24.49
N LEU A 660 11.49 5.78 23.49
CA LEU A 660 10.75 6.80 22.74
C LEU A 660 9.59 6.19 21.93
N LEU A 661 9.85 5.07 21.24
CA LEU A 661 8.83 4.37 20.47
C LEU A 661 7.77 3.77 21.38
N LEU A 662 8.18 3.21 22.53
CA LEU A 662 7.25 2.68 23.52
C LEU A 662 6.33 3.77 24.07
N LEU A 663 6.86 4.95 24.42
CA LEU A 663 6.05 6.07 24.92
C LEU A 663 5.01 6.54 23.90
N ARG A 664 5.40 6.66 22.63
CA ARG A 664 4.47 7.01 21.54
C ARG A 664 3.39 5.96 21.36
N TRP A 665 3.79 4.68 21.34
CA TRP A 665 2.87 3.57 21.23
C TRP A 665 1.89 3.49 22.41
N THR A 666 2.32 3.79 23.64
CA THR A 666 1.42 3.86 24.80
C THR A 666 0.29 4.86 24.54
N GLY A 667 0.56 5.99 23.89
CA GLY A 667 -0.48 6.94 23.47
C GLY A 667 -1.51 6.30 22.52
N HIS A 668 -1.06 5.53 21.53
CA HIS A 668 -1.94 4.81 20.60
C HIS A 668 -2.75 3.71 21.28
N PHE A 669 -2.14 2.98 22.22
CA PHE A 669 -2.81 1.95 23.00
C PHE A 669 -3.89 2.53 23.92
N LEU A 670 -3.62 3.66 24.58
CA LEU A 670 -4.61 4.40 25.38
C LEU A 670 -5.73 4.98 24.50
N ALA A 671 -5.40 5.47 23.30
CA ALA A 671 -6.40 5.89 22.34
C ALA A 671 -7.30 4.72 21.91
N LEU A 672 -6.74 3.53 21.66
CA LEU A 672 -7.52 2.33 21.36
C LEU A 672 -8.50 2.02 22.49
N ALA A 673 -8.05 2.09 23.75
CA ALA A 673 -8.90 1.92 24.93
C ALA A 673 -10.05 2.95 24.97
N ALA A 674 -9.74 4.23 24.74
CA ALA A 674 -10.73 5.31 24.73
C ALA A 674 -11.75 5.15 23.60
N TYR A 675 -11.32 4.73 22.42
CA TYR A 675 -12.21 4.45 21.29
C TYR A 675 -13.11 3.24 21.57
N THR A 676 -12.56 2.16 22.13
CA THR A 676 -13.35 1.01 22.57
C THR A 676 -14.41 1.43 23.59
N LEU A 677 -14.03 2.18 24.62
CA LEU A 677 -14.99 2.69 25.62
C LEU A 677 -16.06 3.58 25.00
N GLY A 678 -15.65 4.54 24.16
CA GLY A 678 -16.56 5.44 23.47
C GLY A 678 -17.53 4.69 22.56
N HIS A 679 -17.06 3.68 21.82
CA HIS A 679 -17.91 2.82 21.01
C HIS A 679 -18.92 2.04 21.87
N THR A 680 -18.47 1.39 22.94
CA THR A 680 -19.35 0.63 23.85
C THR A 680 -20.43 1.52 24.48
N LEU A 681 -20.09 2.75 24.88
CA LEU A 681 -21.03 3.67 25.51
C LEU A 681 -22.00 4.34 24.52
N LEU A 682 -21.53 4.70 23.31
CA LEU A 682 -22.31 5.51 22.38
C LEU A 682 -22.99 4.70 21.26
N SER A 683 -22.56 3.47 20.98
CA SER A 683 -23.17 2.61 19.96
C SER A 683 -24.65 2.32 20.21
N PRO A 684 -25.12 2.01 21.45
CA PRO A 684 -26.55 1.84 21.74
C PRO A 684 -27.38 3.10 21.46
N LEU A 685 -26.73 4.27 21.48
CA LEU A 685 -27.37 5.57 21.26
C LEU A 685 -27.35 5.98 19.77
N ARG A 686 -26.79 5.17 18.87
CA ARG A 686 -26.70 5.47 17.42
C ARG A 686 -28.05 5.82 16.79
N PRO A 687 -29.18 5.16 17.09
CA PRO A 687 -30.48 5.54 16.54
C PRO A 687 -30.92 6.95 16.97
N LEU A 688 -30.64 7.33 18.22
CA LEU A 688 -31.06 8.61 18.81
C LEU A 688 -30.14 9.77 18.40
N LEU A 689 -28.83 9.52 18.38
CA LEU A 689 -27.83 10.56 18.18
C LEU A 689 -27.37 10.65 16.72
N GLY A 690 -27.44 9.56 15.96
CA GLY A 690 -27.10 9.52 14.54
C GLY A 690 -28.07 10.31 13.65
N ALA A 691 -29.31 10.50 14.07
CA ALA A 691 -30.27 11.34 13.35
C ALA A 691 -29.98 12.85 13.48
N ARG A 692 -29.22 13.27 14.50
CA ARG A 692 -29.13 14.68 14.91
C ARG A 692 -28.19 15.53 14.06
N SER A 693 -27.04 14.98 13.66
CA SER A 693 -26.07 15.73 12.84
C SER A 693 -25.10 14.81 12.11
N TRP A 694 -24.62 15.28 10.95
CA TRP A 694 -23.56 14.63 10.18
C TRP A 694 -22.30 14.37 11.03
N ARG A 695 -21.89 15.34 11.86
CA ARG A 695 -20.70 15.19 12.73
C ARG A 695 -20.87 14.07 13.74
N PHE A 696 -22.07 13.92 14.32
CA PHE A 696 -22.31 12.85 15.28
C PHE A 696 -22.30 11.48 14.61
N ARG A 697 -22.87 11.35 13.40
CA ARG A 697 -22.75 10.12 12.59
C ARG A 697 -21.29 9.77 12.35
N ARG A 698 -20.47 10.73 11.92
CA ARG A 698 -19.04 10.48 11.66
C ARG A 698 -18.24 10.20 12.93
N LEU A 699 -18.60 10.79 14.07
CA LEU A 699 -17.99 10.45 15.36
C LEU A 699 -18.27 8.98 15.72
N LEU A 700 -19.51 8.52 15.57
CA LEU A 700 -19.86 7.12 15.83
C LEU A 700 -19.11 6.17 14.89
N ASP A 701 -19.00 6.52 13.61
CA ASP A 701 -18.17 5.78 12.66
C ASP A 701 -16.70 5.77 13.12
N ALA A 702 -16.14 6.91 13.50
CA ALA A 702 -14.76 6.98 13.98
C ALA A 702 -14.53 6.08 15.20
N LEU A 703 -15.45 6.04 16.16
CA LEU A 703 -15.37 5.19 17.34
C LEU A 703 -15.46 3.70 17.01
N GLU A 704 -16.44 3.29 16.21
CA GLU A 704 -16.61 1.91 15.77
C GLU A 704 -15.35 1.39 15.06
N TRP A 705 -14.86 2.15 14.09
CA TRP A 705 -13.73 1.75 13.26
C TRP A 705 -12.39 1.87 14.00
N GLY A 706 -12.17 2.94 14.76
CA GLY A 706 -10.95 3.11 15.54
C GLY A 706 -10.82 2.13 16.71
N SER A 707 -11.92 1.53 17.16
CA SER A 707 -11.91 0.48 18.19
C SER A 707 -11.59 -0.93 17.67
N GLY A 708 -11.55 -1.13 16.35
CA GLY A 708 -11.42 -2.45 15.71
C GLY A 708 -12.69 -3.31 15.77
N ALA A 709 -13.85 -2.72 16.09
CA ALA A 709 -15.13 -3.44 16.18
C ALA A 709 -15.78 -3.73 14.82
N SER A 710 -15.22 -3.16 13.76
CA SER A 710 -15.84 -3.00 12.45
C SER A 710 -15.91 -4.22 11.55
#